data_AF-A0A6N8F8Y8-F1
#
_entry.id   AF-A0A6N8F8Y8-F1
#
_cell.length_a   1.000
_cell.length_b   1.000
_cell.length_c   1.000
_cell.angle_alpha   90.00
_cell.angle_beta   90.00
_cell.angle_gamma   90.00
#
_symmetry.space_group_name_H-M   'P 1'
#
loop_
_entity.id
_entity.type
_entity.pdbx_description
1 polymer ?
#
loop_
_entity_poly.entity_id
_entity_poly.type
_entity_poly.pdbx_seq_one_letter_code
_entity_poly.pdbx_strand_id
1 'polypeptide(L)'
;MLKRLYKGVKSQSEIKLRSLLGKSPNQAFVEMYLKLLTPQKATTIASQFPGFVFGPIRNLSSWFFEINKSVSTIKVELGISKPISLNFNHIIIWVRDSNGNLVKYNGEYQVEASSFAKGFEDIDRPLKGNTGNTVSFHSKRQLNPWWQVKLDGEYQVEYVEYFNRKDNFGFRGTSLVCTAFRKDGKKVIRASRFDENKNHKVFLKELNFKLAAINAHFVSSSNWQALDNFYGTLLKLLKLASKSDLTPANKNHMKSHLITLLELFNWDSPDIGLKSSEGEAINVGNAKFLRVVAFKRPLARPMQLTYQTGESKENTLMPTESHNFDRELLELRKNCFLLPQPHVFDIDLADNKNTETVNIWAPDLHSAMGLVLREAYTSNDGISWTKVSSTLANFNSAVSLIGLYEWVAGKQQSLAFTERMGFFFGVYRLHRARAYKKFFVGNKENLSVYMEAIEKGGEVANYLPKVIFTRHGLNIPFSEIDPAFLAKRMHEFCQLIKTELGQEPFPCFGTLLGIYRDNSFLPHDDDIDVAILVDPIDGLTNRQIAELWRDKIEKLGIATRFPTPYSLNFHCYFSDCDMDIFIKIRDRKTDYVHTHMERYQVRKVERNLFEPLGAIEFLGLPFKAPHNIEGFLQSRYGPGWIKPDPTFEL
;
A
#
# COMPACT_ATOMS: atom_id res chain seq x y z
N MET A 1 34.47 9.60 31.01
CA MET A 1 33.77 10.83 31.43
C MET A 1 32.28 10.57 31.72
N LEU A 2 31.43 10.21 30.73
CA LEU A 2 30.00 9.92 30.93
C LEU A 2 29.68 8.81 31.95
N LYS A 3 30.41 7.68 31.95
CA LYS A 3 30.28 6.63 32.98
C LYS A 3 30.59 7.09 34.41
N ARG A 4 31.43 8.13 34.58
CA ARG A 4 31.76 8.73 35.89
C ARG A 4 30.71 9.74 36.32
N LEU A 5 30.09 10.46 35.37
CA LEU A 5 28.93 11.33 35.63
C LEU A 5 27.67 10.55 36.04
N TYR A 6 27.50 9.32 35.55
CA TYR A 6 26.28 8.53 35.79
C TYR A 6 26.27 7.68 37.07
N LYS A 7 27.41 7.41 37.70
CA LYS A 7 27.51 6.48 38.84
C LYS A 7 26.93 7.02 40.17
N GLY A 8 26.24 8.17 40.17
CA GLY A 8 25.79 8.83 41.41
C GLY A 8 24.46 9.57 41.35
N VAL A 9 23.59 9.31 40.37
CA VAL A 9 22.38 10.12 40.14
C VAL A 9 21.14 9.36 40.65
N LYS A 10 20.52 9.86 41.74
CA LYS A 10 19.22 9.37 42.24
C LYS A 10 18.08 9.75 41.28
N SER A 11 16.95 9.06 41.34
CA SER A 11 15.81 9.14 40.39
C SER A 11 15.30 10.56 40.08
N GLN A 12 15.29 11.50 41.04
CA GLN A 12 14.89 12.90 40.79
C GLN A 12 15.88 13.69 39.92
N SER A 13 17.17 13.33 39.95
CA SER A 13 18.22 14.00 39.18
C SER A 13 18.35 13.49 37.73
N GLU A 14 17.81 12.31 37.40
CA GLU A 14 17.69 11.85 36.01
C GLU A 14 16.63 12.61 35.21
N ILE A 15 15.50 12.95 35.84
CA ILE A 15 14.45 13.79 35.22
C ILE A 15 15.01 15.18 34.88
N LYS A 16 15.82 15.75 35.77
CA LYS A 16 16.47 17.07 35.60
C LYS A 16 17.60 17.04 34.57
N LEU A 17 18.35 15.95 34.46
CA LEU A 17 19.34 15.76 33.39
C LEU A 17 18.67 15.57 32.03
N ARG A 18 17.51 14.90 31.98
CA ARG A 18 16.72 14.72 30.76
C ARG A 18 16.10 16.02 30.27
N SER A 19 15.61 16.87 31.17
CA SER A 19 15.13 18.21 30.80
C SER A 19 16.25 19.10 30.24
N LEU A 20 17.50 18.85 30.64
CA LEU A 20 18.68 19.57 30.14
C LEU A 20 19.25 19.00 28.83
N LEU A 21 19.21 17.67 28.63
CA LEU A 21 19.84 17.00 27.48
C LEU A 21 18.85 16.61 26.37
N GLY A 22 17.55 16.65 26.63
CA GLY A 22 16.50 16.19 25.71
C GLY A 22 16.56 14.69 25.37
N LYS A 23 17.38 13.89 26.07
CA LYS A 23 17.66 12.47 25.75
C LYS A 23 17.87 11.63 27.02
N SER A 24 17.62 10.33 26.90
CA SER A 24 17.87 9.38 28.00
C SER A 24 19.36 8.98 28.10
N PRO A 25 19.83 8.46 29.25
CA PRO A 25 21.18 7.94 29.43
C PRO A 25 21.56 6.88 28.40
N ASN A 26 20.73 5.85 28.25
CA ASN A 26 21.02 4.73 27.36
C ASN A 26 20.94 5.15 25.90
N GLN A 27 20.05 6.09 25.55
CA GLN A 27 20.02 6.70 24.23
C GLN A 27 21.35 7.36 23.87
N ALA A 28 21.89 8.22 24.75
CA ALA A 28 23.18 8.87 24.52
C ALA A 28 24.32 7.85 24.35
N PHE A 29 24.31 6.76 25.13
CA PHE A 29 25.29 5.69 24.97
C PHE A 29 25.15 4.90 23.67
N VAL A 30 23.92 4.66 23.18
CA VAL A 30 23.70 4.03 21.87
C VAL A 30 24.20 4.94 20.76
N GLU A 31 23.83 6.23 20.75
CA GLU A 31 24.31 7.18 19.74
C GLU A 31 25.84 7.27 19.72
N MET A 32 26.47 7.33 20.89
CA MET A 32 27.93 7.31 21.01
C MET A 32 28.53 6.00 20.50
N TYR A 33 27.95 4.86 20.87
CA TYR A 33 28.43 3.55 20.42
C TYR A 33 28.34 3.40 18.90
N LEU A 34 27.23 3.81 18.29
CA LEU A 34 27.03 3.76 16.84
C LEU A 34 28.04 4.63 16.09
N LYS A 35 28.39 5.81 16.62
CA LYS A 35 29.45 6.66 16.06
C LYS A 35 30.85 6.04 16.13
N LEU A 36 31.09 5.15 17.08
CA LEU A 36 32.38 4.48 17.30
C LEU A 36 32.48 3.10 16.63
N LEU A 37 31.41 2.62 15.98
CA LEU A 37 31.42 1.34 15.29
C LEU A 37 32.32 1.38 14.06
N THR A 38 33.27 0.46 13.98
CA THR A 38 34.06 0.27 12.77
C THR A 38 33.17 -0.33 11.65
N PRO A 39 33.50 -0.07 10.37
CA PRO A 39 32.79 -0.67 9.24
C PRO A 39 32.62 -2.19 9.37
N GLN A 40 33.69 -2.91 9.75
CA GLN A 40 33.67 -4.36 9.91
C GLN A 40 32.68 -4.80 10.99
N LYS A 41 32.70 -4.17 12.18
CA LYS A 41 31.78 -4.51 13.27
C LYS A 41 30.33 -4.24 12.90
N ALA A 42 30.05 -3.12 12.24
CA ALA A 42 28.70 -2.79 11.81
C ALA A 42 28.18 -3.79 10.75
N THR A 43 29.02 -4.25 9.82
CA THR A 43 28.66 -5.32 8.89
C THR A 43 28.38 -6.64 9.61
N THR A 44 29.23 -7.04 10.58
CA THR A 44 29.01 -8.24 11.41
C THR A 44 27.71 -8.17 12.21
N ILE A 45 27.38 -7.00 12.77
CA ILE A 45 26.12 -6.79 13.49
C ILE A 45 24.94 -6.96 12.51
N ALA A 46 25.00 -6.30 11.35
CA ALA A 46 23.95 -6.32 10.36
C ALA A 46 23.61 -7.73 9.84
N SER A 47 24.62 -8.59 9.65
CA SER A 47 24.41 -9.97 9.17
C SER A 47 23.64 -10.87 10.16
N GLN A 48 23.52 -10.46 11.43
CA GLN A 48 22.80 -11.24 12.45
C GLN A 48 21.30 -10.93 12.53
N PHE A 49 20.84 -9.91 11.80
CA PHE A 49 19.43 -9.50 11.72
C PHE A 49 18.79 -10.04 10.43
N PRO A 50 18.07 -11.18 10.47
CA PRO A 50 17.60 -11.88 9.27
C PRO A 50 16.58 -11.10 8.43
N GLY A 51 15.86 -10.14 9.03
CA GLY A 51 14.95 -9.24 8.28
C GLY A 51 15.61 -7.94 7.81
N PHE A 52 16.90 -7.73 8.12
CA PHE A 52 17.65 -6.59 7.60
C PHE A 52 17.81 -6.72 6.08
N VAL A 53 17.68 -5.60 5.38
CA VAL A 53 17.58 -5.50 3.92
C VAL A 53 16.36 -6.19 3.32
N PHE A 54 15.92 -7.37 3.75
CA PHE A 54 14.75 -8.01 3.16
C PHE A 54 13.82 -8.63 4.21
N GLY A 55 12.65 -8.02 4.37
CA GLY A 55 11.57 -8.56 5.20
C GLY A 55 10.23 -8.55 4.46
N PRO A 56 9.26 -9.40 4.86
CA PRO A 56 7.93 -9.47 4.25
C PRO A 56 7.23 -8.11 4.11
N ILE A 57 7.29 -7.25 5.13
CA ILE A 57 6.67 -5.92 5.20
C ILE A 57 7.47 -4.91 4.38
N ARG A 58 8.80 -4.95 4.43
CA ARG A 58 9.68 -4.10 3.59
C ARG A 58 9.66 -4.45 2.11
N ASN A 59 9.16 -5.62 1.74
CA ASN A 59 8.96 -6.01 0.35
C ASN A 59 7.70 -5.35 -0.25
N LEU A 60 6.88 -4.69 0.57
CA LEU A 60 5.66 -4.01 0.14
C LEU A 60 5.96 -2.68 -0.53
N SER A 61 7.03 -2.02 -0.12
CA SER A 61 7.44 -0.69 -0.55
C SER A 61 8.39 -0.74 -1.76
N SER A 62 8.51 0.38 -2.45
CA SER A 62 9.61 0.60 -3.39
C SER A 62 10.95 0.72 -2.66
N TRP A 63 12.03 0.54 -3.42
CA TRP A 63 13.39 0.78 -3.00
C TRP A 63 14.00 1.89 -3.86
N PHE A 64 14.77 2.77 -3.24
CA PHE A 64 15.41 3.89 -3.91
C PHE A 64 16.90 3.60 -4.06
N PHE A 65 17.36 3.50 -5.32
CA PHE A 65 18.78 3.52 -5.64
C PHE A 65 19.22 4.98 -5.83
N GLU A 66 20.08 5.46 -4.94
CA GLU A 66 20.66 6.80 -5.04
C GLU A 66 21.70 6.82 -6.18
N ILE A 67 21.45 7.59 -7.24
CA ILE A 67 22.34 7.73 -8.40
C ILE A 67 23.14 9.04 -8.30
N ASN A 68 22.45 10.18 -8.13
CA ASN A 68 23.03 11.52 -7.97
C ASN A 68 24.07 11.90 -9.05
N LYS A 69 23.86 11.48 -10.30
CA LYS A 69 24.82 11.67 -11.40
C LYS A 69 24.12 11.81 -12.75
N SER A 70 24.82 12.45 -13.69
CA SER A 70 24.42 12.47 -15.09
C SER A 70 24.65 11.10 -15.73
N VAL A 71 23.59 10.52 -16.29
CA VAL A 71 23.54 9.16 -16.84
C VAL A 71 22.59 9.10 -18.05
N SER A 72 22.88 8.21 -18.99
CA SER A 72 22.01 7.93 -20.14
C SER A 72 21.40 6.54 -20.11
N THR A 73 21.95 5.64 -19.30
CA THR A 73 21.53 4.24 -19.28
C THR A 73 21.46 3.73 -17.85
N ILE A 74 20.36 3.03 -17.52
CA ILE A 74 20.14 2.37 -16.24
C ILE A 74 19.89 0.89 -16.50
N LYS A 75 20.67 0.04 -15.84
CA LYS A 75 20.58 -1.42 -15.91
C LYS A 75 20.27 -1.98 -14.53
N VAL A 76 19.27 -2.85 -14.45
CA VAL A 76 19.00 -3.66 -13.26
C VAL A 76 19.29 -5.13 -13.54
N GLU A 77 19.97 -5.80 -12.62
CA GLU A 77 20.38 -7.20 -12.77
C GLU A 77 20.39 -7.94 -11.44
N LEU A 78 20.29 -9.27 -11.48
CA LEU A 78 20.45 -10.12 -10.30
C LEU A 78 21.90 -10.61 -10.21
N GLY A 79 22.59 -10.27 -9.11
CA GLY A 79 23.96 -10.69 -8.85
C GLY A 79 24.07 -12.08 -8.23
N ILE A 80 23.56 -13.13 -8.89
CA ILE A 80 23.56 -14.51 -8.38
C ILE A 80 24.22 -15.47 -9.37
N SER A 81 25.04 -16.38 -8.86
CA SER A 81 25.76 -17.43 -9.62
C SER A 81 24.91 -18.64 -10.06
N LYS A 82 23.58 -18.60 -9.92
CA LYS A 82 22.65 -19.70 -10.22
C LYS A 82 21.51 -19.24 -11.12
N PRO A 83 20.99 -20.11 -12.02
CA PRO A 83 19.90 -19.73 -12.91
C PRO A 83 18.64 -19.29 -12.15
N ILE A 84 18.23 -18.05 -12.38
CA ILE A 84 17.10 -17.39 -11.74
C ILE A 84 16.40 -16.47 -12.75
N SER A 85 15.18 -16.03 -12.47
CA SER A 85 14.49 -15.03 -13.29
C SER A 85 14.53 -13.67 -12.59
N LEU A 86 14.88 -12.62 -13.34
CA LEU A 86 14.62 -11.24 -12.94
C LEU A 86 13.13 -10.99 -13.17
N ASN A 87 12.44 -10.57 -12.12
CA ASN A 87 11.04 -10.22 -12.21
C ASN A 87 10.65 -9.13 -11.22
N PHE A 88 9.92 -8.13 -11.69
CA PHE A 88 9.61 -6.94 -10.91
C PHE A 88 8.37 -6.22 -11.44
N ASN A 89 7.86 -5.27 -10.66
CA ASN A 89 6.58 -4.65 -10.93
C ASN A 89 6.71 -3.33 -11.71
N HIS A 90 7.54 -2.41 -11.26
CA HIS A 90 7.60 -1.06 -11.82
C HIS A 90 8.96 -0.42 -11.52
N ILE A 91 9.41 0.50 -12.37
CA ILE A 91 10.56 1.35 -12.12
C ILE A 91 10.19 2.79 -12.46
N ILE A 92 10.57 3.72 -11.58
CA ILE A 92 10.48 5.16 -11.83
C ILE A 92 11.89 5.74 -11.81
N ILE A 93 12.19 6.60 -12.77
CA ILE A 93 13.47 7.32 -12.87
C ILE A 93 13.19 8.78 -12.50
N TRP A 94 13.85 9.27 -11.47
CA TRP A 94 13.69 10.63 -10.97
C TRP A 94 14.87 11.47 -11.45
N VAL A 95 14.60 12.47 -12.29
CA VAL A 95 15.59 13.38 -12.91
C VAL A 95 15.41 14.80 -12.39
N ARG A 96 16.48 15.61 -12.47
CA ARG A 96 16.37 17.06 -12.31
C ARG A 96 15.99 17.73 -13.62
N ASP A 97 14.96 18.56 -13.59
CA ASP A 97 14.60 19.44 -14.70
C ASP A 97 15.58 20.64 -14.81
N SER A 98 15.35 21.52 -15.79
CA SER A 98 16.16 22.72 -16.01
C SER A 98 16.12 23.72 -14.84
N ASN A 99 15.08 23.67 -14.02
CA ASN A 99 14.88 24.52 -12.85
C ASN A 99 15.45 23.87 -11.58
N GLY A 100 16.01 22.66 -11.69
CA GLY A 100 16.56 21.90 -10.58
C GLY A 100 15.51 21.11 -9.79
N ASN A 101 14.24 21.11 -10.19
CA ASN A 101 13.18 20.36 -9.55
C ASN A 101 13.32 18.87 -9.82
N LEU A 102 12.87 18.05 -8.88
CA LEU A 102 12.89 16.60 -9.02
C LEU A 102 11.59 16.12 -9.68
N VAL A 103 11.70 15.54 -10.87
CA VAL A 103 10.54 15.12 -11.68
C VAL A 103 10.69 13.68 -12.16
N LYS A 104 9.57 13.03 -12.42
CA LYS A 104 9.59 11.72 -13.09
C LYS A 104 10.03 11.91 -14.54
N TYR A 105 10.99 11.11 -14.99
CA TYR A 105 11.38 11.06 -16.39
C TYR A 105 10.19 10.60 -17.26
N ASN A 106 9.87 11.40 -18.28
CA ASN A 106 8.79 11.18 -19.24
C ASN A 106 9.23 11.31 -20.71
N GLY A 107 10.55 11.39 -20.97
CA GLY A 107 11.11 11.44 -22.32
C GLY A 107 11.09 10.09 -23.04
N GLU A 108 11.62 10.06 -24.27
CA GLU A 108 11.70 8.83 -25.06
C GLU A 108 12.77 7.89 -24.51
N TYR A 109 12.62 6.59 -24.77
CA TYR A 109 13.57 5.60 -24.28
C TYR A 109 13.60 4.35 -25.14
N GLN A 110 14.68 3.60 -25.02
CA GLN A 110 14.83 2.26 -25.58
C GLN A 110 15.05 1.28 -24.44
N VAL A 111 14.32 0.17 -24.47
CA VAL A 111 14.41 -0.89 -23.46
C VAL A 111 15.02 -2.14 -24.06
N GLU A 112 15.94 -2.74 -23.32
CA GLU A 112 16.56 -4.00 -23.67
C GLU A 112 16.48 -4.95 -22.47
N ALA A 113 16.44 -6.24 -22.74
CA ALA A 113 16.52 -7.25 -21.71
C ALA A 113 17.27 -8.48 -22.21
N SER A 114 17.97 -9.13 -21.30
CA SER A 114 18.64 -10.42 -21.56
C SER A 114 17.69 -11.51 -22.08
N SER A 115 16.45 -11.55 -21.61
CA SER A 115 15.37 -12.41 -22.11
C SER A 115 14.03 -12.00 -21.50
N PHE A 116 12.94 -12.52 -22.05
CA PHE A 116 11.58 -12.42 -21.52
C PHE A 116 10.88 -13.79 -21.52
N ALA A 117 10.03 -14.02 -20.52
CA ALA A 117 9.15 -15.19 -20.45
C ALA A 117 7.92 -15.01 -21.35
N LYS A 118 7.29 -16.11 -21.76
CA LYS A 118 6.04 -16.09 -22.55
C LYS A 118 4.96 -15.27 -21.82
N GLY A 119 4.33 -14.34 -22.51
CA GLY A 119 3.34 -13.40 -21.96
C GLY A 119 3.95 -12.12 -21.34
N PHE A 120 5.26 -11.91 -21.49
CA PHE A 120 5.98 -10.71 -21.05
C PHE A 120 6.86 -10.13 -22.17
N GLU A 121 6.40 -10.25 -23.42
CA GLU A 121 7.07 -9.74 -24.63
C GLU A 121 7.16 -8.21 -24.63
N ASP A 122 6.19 -7.53 -24.02
CA ASP A 122 6.23 -6.10 -23.77
C ASP A 122 7.20 -5.75 -22.62
N ILE A 123 8.47 -5.60 -22.98
CA ILE A 123 9.55 -5.37 -22.01
C ILE A 123 9.60 -3.95 -21.46
N ASP A 124 8.86 -2.99 -22.03
CA ASP A 124 8.81 -1.61 -21.55
C ASP A 124 7.67 -1.34 -20.54
N ARG A 125 6.77 -2.31 -20.38
CA ARG A 125 5.69 -2.31 -19.38
C ARG A 125 6.13 -1.87 -17.97
N PRO A 126 7.34 -2.15 -17.47
CA PRO A 126 7.76 -1.65 -16.17
C PRO A 126 7.91 -0.13 -16.07
N LEU A 127 8.06 0.61 -17.17
CA LEU A 127 8.09 2.08 -17.19
C LEU A 127 6.69 2.68 -17.31
N LYS A 128 5.80 2.00 -18.04
CA LYS A 128 4.39 2.39 -18.25
C LYS A 128 3.44 1.92 -17.14
N GLY A 129 3.85 0.95 -16.34
CA GLY A 129 3.03 0.30 -15.33
C GLY A 129 2.74 1.17 -14.10
N ASN A 130 2.08 0.57 -13.11
CA ASN A 130 1.77 1.21 -11.83
C ASN A 130 2.10 0.29 -10.63
N THR A 131 1.91 0.82 -9.43
CA THR A 131 2.19 0.10 -8.18
C THR A 131 1.18 -1.00 -7.84
N GLY A 132 0.08 -1.11 -8.59
CA GLY A 132 -1.01 -2.07 -8.39
C GLY A 132 -0.78 -3.43 -9.05
N ASN A 133 0.02 -3.51 -10.12
CA ASN A 133 0.38 -4.76 -10.78
C ASN A 133 1.21 -5.68 -9.86
N THR A 134 1.15 -7.00 -10.09
CA THR A 134 1.96 -7.97 -9.33
C THR A 134 3.33 -8.19 -9.98
N VAL A 135 3.41 -8.04 -11.32
CA VAL A 135 4.60 -8.24 -12.16
C VAL A 135 4.40 -7.53 -13.50
N SER A 136 5.37 -6.71 -13.93
CA SER A 136 5.37 -6.12 -15.28
C SER A 136 6.52 -6.62 -16.14
N PHE A 137 7.60 -7.13 -15.54
CA PHE A 137 8.68 -7.79 -16.28
C PHE A 137 9.02 -9.16 -15.68
N HIS A 138 9.34 -10.11 -16.56
CA HIS A 138 9.78 -11.45 -16.19
C HIS A 138 10.75 -12.02 -17.23
N SER A 139 12.00 -12.26 -16.85
CA SER A 139 12.98 -12.92 -17.73
C SER A 139 12.78 -14.45 -17.78
N LYS A 140 13.37 -15.12 -18.77
CA LYS A 140 13.59 -16.58 -18.66
C LYS A 140 14.50 -16.87 -17.47
N ARG A 141 14.47 -18.10 -16.98
CA ARG A 141 15.39 -18.55 -15.93
C ARG A 141 16.78 -18.74 -16.56
N GLN A 142 17.75 -17.95 -16.13
CA GLN A 142 19.10 -17.93 -16.70
C GLN A 142 20.13 -17.37 -15.71
N LEU A 143 21.41 -17.43 -16.06
CA LEU A 143 22.47 -16.77 -15.28
C LEU A 143 22.45 -15.26 -15.53
N ASN A 144 22.63 -14.47 -14.46
CA ASN A 144 22.74 -13.01 -14.50
C ASN A 144 21.65 -12.31 -15.36
N PRO A 145 20.35 -12.59 -15.14
CA PRO A 145 19.29 -11.92 -15.89
C PRO A 145 19.31 -10.41 -15.61
N TRP A 146 19.16 -9.63 -16.67
CA TRP A 146 19.14 -8.18 -16.63
C TRP A 146 18.06 -7.56 -17.51
N TRP A 147 17.66 -6.35 -17.13
CA TRP A 147 16.80 -5.42 -17.84
C TRP A 147 17.47 -4.04 -17.85
N GLN A 148 17.39 -3.32 -18.96
CA GLN A 148 18.07 -2.05 -19.16
C GLN A 148 17.15 -1.07 -19.88
N VAL A 149 17.25 0.20 -19.49
CA VAL A 149 16.66 1.33 -20.20
C VAL A 149 17.76 2.31 -20.58
N LYS A 150 17.75 2.71 -21.85
CA LYS A 150 18.54 3.79 -22.42
C LYS A 150 17.62 4.97 -22.66
N LEU A 151 17.94 6.09 -22.04
CA LEU A 151 17.24 7.36 -22.18
C LEU A 151 17.62 8.00 -23.52
N ASP A 152 16.79 8.90 -24.03
CA ASP A 152 17.03 9.66 -25.27
C ASP A 152 18.21 10.65 -25.17
N GLY A 153 18.66 10.93 -23.95
CA GLY A 153 19.73 11.86 -23.62
C GLY A 153 20.50 11.47 -22.37
N GLU A 154 21.36 12.36 -21.91
CA GLU A 154 22.04 12.23 -20.62
C GLU A 154 21.37 13.16 -19.61
N TYR A 155 20.87 12.60 -18.51
CA TYR A 155 20.09 13.32 -17.52
C TYR A 155 20.71 13.21 -16.14
N GLN A 156 20.59 14.28 -15.36
CA GLN A 156 20.94 14.26 -13.94
C GLN A 156 19.90 13.43 -13.18
N VAL A 157 20.14 12.12 -13.08
CA VAL A 157 19.29 11.19 -12.34
C VAL A 157 19.64 11.24 -10.85
N GLU A 158 18.65 11.54 -10.02
CA GLU A 158 18.81 11.52 -8.57
C GLU A 158 18.56 10.13 -8.00
N TYR A 159 17.42 9.52 -8.39
CA TYR A 159 17.01 8.21 -7.88
C TYR A 159 16.46 7.30 -8.98
N VAL A 160 16.65 6.00 -8.79
CA VAL A 160 15.84 4.97 -9.43
C VAL A 160 14.97 4.32 -8.36
N GLU A 161 13.65 4.51 -8.45
CA GLU A 161 12.67 3.92 -7.55
C GLU A 161 12.17 2.59 -8.13
N TYR A 162 12.59 1.48 -7.52
CA TYR A 162 12.31 0.12 -7.96
C TYR A 162 11.18 -0.50 -7.13
N PHE A 163 10.15 -1.01 -7.79
CA PHE A 163 9.04 -1.71 -7.16
C PHE A 163 9.17 -3.21 -7.42
N ASN A 164 9.43 -3.94 -6.34
CA ASN A 164 9.58 -5.38 -6.41
C ASN A 164 8.23 -6.11 -6.58
N ARG A 165 8.29 -7.41 -6.90
CA ARG A 165 7.11 -8.27 -6.80
C ARG A 165 6.62 -8.36 -5.36
N LYS A 166 5.31 -8.30 -5.19
CA LYS A 166 4.66 -8.41 -3.88
C LYS A 166 4.36 -9.86 -3.47
N ASP A 167 4.47 -10.82 -4.40
CA ASP A 167 4.20 -12.26 -4.19
C ASP A 167 5.45 -13.08 -3.83
N ASN A 168 5.29 -14.39 -3.58
CA ASN A 168 6.32 -15.31 -3.08
C ASN A 168 7.64 -15.34 -3.86
N PHE A 169 7.73 -14.73 -5.04
CA PHE A 169 8.96 -14.63 -5.82
C PHE A 169 9.71 -13.31 -5.64
N GLY A 170 9.17 -12.35 -4.88
CA GLY A 170 9.86 -11.08 -4.57
C GLY A 170 11.22 -11.25 -3.87
N PHE A 171 11.47 -12.36 -3.15
CA PHE A 171 12.79 -12.60 -2.54
C PHE A 171 13.93 -12.67 -3.58
N ARG A 172 13.64 -12.88 -4.86
CA ARG A 172 14.66 -12.88 -5.92
C ARG A 172 15.35 -11.51 -6.03
N GLY A 173 14.64 -10.43 -5.73
CA GLY A 173 15.15 -9.06 -5.71
C GLY A 173 16.11 -8.75 -4.55
N THR A 174 16.42 -9.69 -3.65
CA THR A 174 17.41 -9.47 -2.57
C THR A 174 18.81 -9.19 -3.12
N SER A 175 19.14 -9.78 -4.26
CA SER A 175 20.44 -9.68 -4.94
C SER A 175 20.47 -8.60 -6.03
N LEU A 176 19.45 -7.75 -6.08
CA LEU A 176 19.28 -6.77 -7.14
C LEU A 176 20.37 -5.71 -7.10
N VAL A 177 20.92 -5.45 -8.28
CA VAL A 177 21.94 -4.44 -8.54
C VAL A 177 21.39 -3.47 -9.58
N CYS A 178 21.49 -2.19 -9.31
CA CYS A 178 21.24 -1.11 -10.24
C CYS A 178 22.59 -0.49 -10.65
N THR A 179 22.91 -0.54 -11.93
CA THR A 179 24.12 0.08 -12.49
C THR A 179 23.70 1.17 -13.47
N ALA A 180 24.32 2.36 -13.36
CA ALA A 180 24.06 3.45 -14.28
C ALA A 180 25.32 3.83 -15.07
N PHE A 181 25.12 4.23 -16.32
CA PHE A 181 26.18 4.51 -17.29
C PHE A 181 25.96 5.87 -17.96
N ARG A 182 27.07 6.49 -18.38
CA ARG A 182 27.05 7.67 -19.26
C ARG A 182 26.79 7.29 -20.71
N LYS A 183 26.62 8.32 -21.54
CA LYS A 183 26.43 8.19 -23.00
C LYS A 183 27.58 7.46 -23.70
N ASP A 184 28.80 7.56 -23.18
CA ASP A 184 29.99 6.85 -23.69
C ASP A 184 30.09 5.38 -23.24
N GLY A 185 29.07 4.88 -22.52
CA GLY A 185 29.02 3.51 -22.00
C GLY A 185 29.83 3.29 -20.72
N LYS A 186 30.50 4.31 -20.17
CA LYS A 186 31.25 4.16 -18.91
C LYS A 186 30.30 4.08 -17.73
N LYS A 187 30.54 3.07 -16.89
CA LYS A 187 29.84 2.88 -15.62
C LYS A 187 30.13 4.05 -14.67
N VAL A 188 29.07 4.68 -14.19
CA VAL A 188 29.14 5.79 -13.23
C VAL A 188 28.98 5.30 -11.81
N ILE A 189 27.98 4.45 -11.58
CA ILE A 189 27.64 3.95 -10.26
C ILE A 189 27.08 2.53 -10.36
N ARG A 190 27.36 1.73 -9.33
CA ARG A 190 26.75 0.44 -9.07
C ARG A 190 26.21 0.47 -7.65
N ALA A 191 24.89 0.40 -7.52
CA ALA A 191 24.16 0.38 -6.27
C ALA A 191 23.46 -0.96 -6.11
N SER A 192 23.40 -1.50 -4.90
CA SER A 192 22.63 -2.69 -4.58
C SER A 192 21.93 -2.50 -3.26
N ARG A 193 20.84 -3.24 -3.03
CA ARG A 193 20.13 -3.20 -1.75
C ARG A 193 20.98 -3.78 -0.60
N PHE A 194 21.89 -4.68 -0.95
CA PHE A 194 22.91 -5.26 -0.10
C PHE A 194 24.25 -5.17 -0.82
N ASP A 195 25.23 -4.48 -0.24
CA ASP A 195 26.61 -4.39 -0.74
C ASP A 195 27.51 -4.83 0.41
N GLU A 196 28.10 -6.02 0.30
CA GLU A 196 28.96 -6.61 1.34
C GLU A 196 30.03 -5.63 1.87
N ASN A 197 30.51 -4.72 1.02
CA ASN A 197 31.53 -3.72 1.37
C ASN A 197 30.95 -2.43 2.01
N LYS A 198 29.66 -2.12 1.79
CA LYS A 198 28.99 -0.89 2.25
C LYS A 198 27.80 -1.11 3.19
N ASN A 199 27.50 -2.35 3.55
CA ASN A 199 26.38 -2.74 4.41
C ASN A 199 26.34 -1.95 5.72
N HIS A 200 27.49 -1.64 6.31
CA HIS A 200 27.57 -0.82 7.52
C HIS A 200 26.91 0.57 7.37
N LYS A 201 27.10 1.25 6.23
CA LYS A 201 26.55 2.61 6.03
C LYS A 201 25.03 2.58 5.94
N VAL A 202 24.49 1.62 5.19
CA VAL A 202 23.04 1.44 5.03
C VAL A 202 22.42 1.04 6.37
N PHE A 203 23.03 0.08 7.07
CA PHE A 203 22.57 -0.36 8.39
C PHE A 203 22.53 0.80 9.40
N LEU A 204 23.63 1.54 9.53
CA LEU A 204 23.70 2.67 10.47
C LEU A 204 22.74 3.80 10.10
N LYS A 205 22.60 4.13 8.81
CA LYS A 205 21.65 5.14 8.33
C LYS A 205 20.21 4.75 8.69
N GLU A 206 19.80 3.52 8.35
CA GLU A 206 18.44 3.06 8.63
C GLU A 206 18.16 2.89 10.13
N LEU A 207 19.14 2.40 10.91
CA LEU A 207 19.01 2.27 12.35
C LEU A 207 18.85 3.65 13.00
N ASN A 208 19.72 4.61 12.66
CA ASN A 208 19.63 5.97 13.21
C ASN A 208 18.30 6.64 12.87
N PHE A 209 17.81 6.48 11.63
CA PHE A 209 16.51 7.02 11.24
C PHE A 209 15.38 6.45 12.10
N LYS A 210 15.35 5.11 12.29
CA LYS A 210 14.31 4.45 13.09
C LYS A 210 14.35 4.87 14.55
N LEU A 211 15.55 4.95 15.13
CA LEU A 211 15.72 5.43 16.50
C LEU A 211 15.26 6.88 16.66
N ALA A 212 15.56 7.75 15.70
CA ALA A 212 15.09 9.13 15.71
C ALA A 212 13.55 9.23 15.66
N ALA A 213 12.90 8.46 14.79
CA ALA A 213 11.44 8.41 14.71
C ALA A 213 10.80 7.89 16.01
N ILE A 214 11.36 6.84 16.60
CA ILE A 214 10.91 6.29 17.89
C ILE A 214 11.05 7.34 19.00
N ASN A 215 12.19 8.03 19.06
CA ASN A 215 12.43 9.07 20.05
C ASN A 215 11.43 10.22 19.94
N ALA A 216 11.12 10.66 18.72
CA ALA A 216 10.20 11.78 18.50
C ALA A 216 8.84 11.55 19.16
N HIS A 217 8.35 10.30 19.17
CA HIS A 217 7.08 9.94 19.82
C HIS A 217 7.22 9.83 21.35
N PHE A 218 8.25 9.14 21.83
CA PHE A 218 8.34 8.79 23.27
C PHE A 218 9.03 9.85 24.13
N VAL A 219 9.73 10.83 23.56
CA VAL A 219 10.50 11.82 24.33
C VAL A 219 9.62 12.68 25.24
N SER A 220 8.39 12.98 24.83
CA SER A 220 7.40 13.73 25.63
C SER A 220 6.43 12.81 26.40
N SER A 221 6.48 11.49 26.18
CA SER A 221 5.56 10.55 26.83
C SER A 221 5.92 10.30 28.30
N SER A 222 4.91 9.98 29.12
CA SER A 222 5.08 9.48 30.48
C SER A 222 5.78 8.12 30.53
N ASN A 223 5.81 7.38 29.42
CA ASN A 223 6.30 6.00 29.30
C ASN A 223 7.80 5.90 28.95
N TRP A 224 8.59 6.91 29.26
CA TRP A 224 9.98 7.00 28.83
C TRP A 224 10.89 5.90 29.39
N GLN A 225 10.55 5.29 30.52
CA GLN A 225 11.34 4.21 31.11
C GLN A 225 11.36 2.98 30.19
N ALA A 226 10.26 2.69 29.48
CA ALA A 226 10.22 1.61 28.50
C ALA A 226 11.18 1.89 27.34
N LEU A 227 11.25 3.15 26.88
CA LEU A 227 12.21 3.58 25.86
C LEU A 227 13.65 3.43 26.34
N ASP A 228 13.95 3.83 27.58
CA ASP A 228 15.31 3.71 28.13
C ASP A 228 15.73 2.25 28.32
N ASN A 229 14.80 1.38 28.75
CA ASN A 229 15.00 -0.07 28.84
C ASN A 229 15.28 -0.71 27.48
N PHE A 230 14.54 -0.29 26.44
CA PHE A 230 14.81 -0.68 25.06
C PHE A 230 16.22 -0.29 24.63
N TYR A 231 16.64 0.97 24.87
CA TYR A 231 17.99 1.42 24.54
C TYR A 231 19.09 0.66 25.30
N GLY A 232 18.86 0.37 26.58
CA GLY A 232 19.78 -0.45 27.38
C GLY A 232 19.96 -1.85 26.80
N THR A 233 18.87 -2.47 26.36
CA THR A 233 18.89 -3.78 25.70
C THR A 233 19.53 -3.72 24.32
N LEU A 234 19.20 -2.72 23.51
CA LEU A 234 19.80 -2.49 22.20
C LEU A 234 21.32 -2.35 22.31
N LEU A 235 21.80 -1.53 23.25
CA LEU A 235 23.24 -1.35 23.47
C LEU A 235 23.95 -2.66 23.84
N LYS A 236 23.34 -3.46 24.73
CA LYS A 236 23.89 -4.78 25.10
C LYS A 236 23.96 -5.71 23.89
N LEU A 237 22.90 -5.73 23.07
CA LEU A 237 22.82 -6.59 21.90
C LEU A 237 23.79 -6.18 20.79
N LEU A 238 23.91 -4.88 20.50
CA LEU A 238 24.89 -4.38 19.52
C LEU A 238 26.33 -4.75 19.95
N LYS A 239 26.64 -4.62 21.24
CA LYS A 239 27.94 -5.03 21.78
C LYS A 239 28.17 -6.53 21.69
N LEU A 240 27.15 -7.33 21.99
CA LEU A 240 27.24 -8.79 21.89
C LEU A 240 27.41 -9.25 20.44
N ALA A 241 26.56 -8.75 19.53
CA ALA A 241 26.60 -9.04 18.10
C ALA A 241 27.94 -8.61 17.45
N SER A 242 28.63 -7.61 18.02
CA SER A 242 29.97 -7.24 17.56
C SER A 242 31.08 -8.24 17.93
N LYS A 243 30.78 -9.25 18.77
CA LYS A 243 31.75 -10.21 19.33
C LYS A 243 31.39 -11.67 19.07
N SER A 244 30.10 -12.00 19.07
CA SER A 244 29.59 -13.37 18.94
C SER A 244 28.22 -13.37 18.30
N ASP A 245 27.73 -14.56 17.94
CA ASP A 245 26.37 -14.73 17.42
C ASP A 245 25.31 -14.50 18.50
N LEU A 246 24.22 -13.84 18.13
CA LEU A 246 23.06 -13.62 18.97
C LEU A 246 22.27 -14.90 19.13
N THR A 247 22.09 -15.34 20.38
CA THR A 247 21.25 -16.50 20.71
C THR A 247 19.76 -16.21 20.47
N PRO A 248 18.90 -17.24 20.34
CA PRO A 248 17.46 -17.06 20.31
C PRO A 248 16.92 -16.29 21.52
N ALA A 249 17.47 -16.50 22.71
CA ALA A 249 17.10 -15.77 23.93
C ALA A 249 17.40 -14.26 23.80
N ASN A 250 18.56 -13.91 23.25
CA ASN A 250 18.92 -12.51 23.00
C ASN A 250 17.94 -11.83 22.03
N LYS A 251 17.57 -12.51 20.95
CA LYS A 251 16.60 -12.01 19.97
C LYS A 251 15.20 -11.89 20.57
N ASN A 252 14.77 -12.86 21.39
CA ASN A 252 13.48 -12.84 22.08
C ASN A 252 13.38 -11.65 23.04
N HIS A 253 14.44 -11.37 23.80
CA HIS A 253 14.43 -10.23 24.71
C HIS A 253 14.25 -8.89 23.97
N MET A 254 14.90 -8.70 22.81
CA MET A 254 14.66 -7.51 21.97
C MET A 254 13.23 -7.44 21.44
N LYS A 255 12.70 -8.57 20.94
CA LYS A 255 11.32 -8.64 20.44
C LYS A 255 10.32 -8.23 21.52
N SER A 256 10.51 -8.66 22.78
CA SER A 256 9.66 -8.26 23.90
C SER A 256 9.67 -6.75 24.12
N HIS A 257 10.83 -6.09 24.18
CA HIS A 257 10.89 -4.62 24.34
C HIS A 257 10.24 -3.88 23.18
N LEU A 258 10.41 -4.35 21.95
CA LEU A 258 9.78 -3.75 20.77
C LEU A 258 8.25 -3.89 20.82
N ILE A 259 7.74 -5.03 21.27
CA ILE A 259 6.29 -5.23 21.51
C ILE A 259 5.83 -4.28 22.60
N THR A 260 6.49 -4.24 23.76
CA THR A 260 6.14 -3.31 24.84
C THR A 260 6.09 -1.86 24.36
N LEU A 261 7.03 -1.42 23.53
CA LEU A 261 6.95 -0.07 22.95
C LEU A 261 5.71 0.11 22.05
N LEU A 262 5.36 -0.87 21.21
CA LEU A 262 4.14 -0.82 20.41
C LEU A 262 2.86 -0.78 21.27
N GLU A 263 2.87 -1.40 22.45
CA GLU A 263 1.74 -1.38 23.39
C GLU A 263 1.50 -0.01 24.02
N LEU A 264 2.53 0.84 24.06
CA LEU A 264 2.49 2.16 24.69
C LEU A 264 2.04 3.27 23.74
N PHE A 265 1.76 2.95 22.48
CA PHE A 265 1.19 3.92 21.54
C PHE A 265 -0.25 4.24 21.93
N ASN A 266 -0.57 5.53 21.88
CA ASN A 266 -1.96 5.95 21.79
C ASN A 266 -2.40 5.82 20.33
N TRP A 267 -3.35 4.93 20.06
CA TRP A 267 -3.75 4.54 18.71
C TRP A 267 -5.01 5.27 18.23
N ASP A 268 -5.16 6.55 18.58
CA ASP A 268 -6.25 7.36 18.03
C ASP A 268 -6.12 7.44 16.51
N SER A 269 -7.25 7.28 15.81
CA SER A 269 -7.28 7.51 14.37
C SER A 269 -7.22 9.01 14.12
N PRO A 270 -6.27 9.51 13.31
CA PRO A 270 -6.22 10.91 12.92
C PRO A 270 -7.17 11.18 11.75
N ASP A 271 -8.33 10.52 11.72
CA ASP A 271 -9.30 10.65 10.64
C ASP A 271 -9.98 12.03 10.64
N ILE A 272 -10.68 12.33 9.55
CA ILE A 272 -11.33 13.60 9.32
C ILE A 272 -12.77 13.38 8.88
N GLY A 273 -13.65 14.31 9.26
CA GLY A 273 -15.07 14.24 8.97
C GLY A 273 -15.46 14.36 7.51
N LEU A 274 -16.74 14.12 7.26
CA LEU A 274 -17.34 14.17 5.92
C LEU A 274 -18.01 15.50 5.58
N LYS A 275 -18.14 16.38 6.57
CA LYS A 275 -18.79 17.69 6.49
C LYS A 275 -18.04 18.73 7.31
N SER A 276 -18.30 20.01 7.04
CA SER A 276 -17.61 21.14 7.66
C SER A 276 -17.65 21.15 9.20
N SER A 277 -18.75 20.70 9.82
CA SER A 277 -18.88 20.60 11.30
C SER A 277 -17.94 19.57 11.95
N GLU A 278 -17.37 18.67 11.16
CA GLU A 278 -16.45 17.60 11.57
C GLU A 278 -15.05 17.81 10.96
N GLY A 279 -14.82 18.98 10.36
CA GLY A 279 -13.56 19.34 9.73
C GLY A 279 -12.44 19.62 10.72
N GLU A 280 -11.21 19.63 10.21
CA GLU A 280 -10.01 20.00 10.95
C GLU A 280 -9.62 21.45 10.62
N ALA A 281 -9.46 22.26 11.66
CA ALA A 281 -8.90 23.60 11.52
C ALA A 281 -7.36 23.56 11.43
N ILE A 282 -6.82 23.92 10.28
CA ILE A 282 -5.38 24.09 10.05
C ILE A 282 -5.01 25.55 10.30
N ASN A 283 -4.07 25.80 11.22
CA ASN A 283 -3.53 27.14 11.44
C ASN A 283 -2.60 27.53 10.27
N VAL A 284 -2.97 28.59 9.56
CA VAL A 284 -2.22 29.13 8.41
C VAL A 284 -1.61 30.50 8.69
N GLY A 285 -1.98 31.16 9.80
CA GLY A 285 -1.58 32.52 10.11
C GLY A 285 -1.88 33.48 8.95
N ASN A 286 -0.84 34.20 8.48
CA ASN A 286 -0.93 35.12 7.34
C ASN A 286 -0.41 34.53 6.03
N ALA A 287 -0.32 33.20 5.93
CA ALA A 287 0.19 32.55 4.73
C ALA A 287 -0.73 32.79 3.52
N LYS A 288 -0.12 32.92 2.33
CA LYS A 288 -0.86 33.07 1.07
C LYS A 288 -1.24 31.74 0.42
N PHE A 289 -0.59 30.66 0.81
CA PHE A 289 -0.84 29.33 0.26
C PHE A 289 -0.89 28.30 1.36
N LEU A 290 -1.79 27.33 1.22
CA LEU A 290 -1.84 26.11 2.01
C LEU A 290 -1.76 24.91 1.08
N ARG A 291 -0.88 23.97 1.39
CA ARG A 291 -0.76 22.67 0.73
C ARG A 291 -1.15 21.58 1.68
N VAL A 292 -2.09 20.74 1.30
CA VAL A 292 -2.43 19.49 2.01
C VAL A 292 -1.97 18.32 1.17
N VAL A 293 -1.19 17.42 1.76
CA VAL A 293 -0.70 16.22 1.10
C VAL A 293 -1.32 15.01 1.78
N ALA A 294 -2.26 14.36 1.11
CA ALA A 294 -2.88 13.13 1.57
C ALA A 294 -2.13 11.91 1.02
N PHE A 295 -2.07 10.80 1.75
CA PHE A 295 -1.37 9.59 1.29
C PHE A 295 -2.33 8.42 1.08
N LYS A 296 -2.55 8.07 -0.18
CA LYS A 296 -3.38 6.92 -0.58
C LYS A 296 -2.78 6.22 -1.78
N ARG A 297 -3.08 4.92 -1.98
CA ARG A 297 -2.69 4.24 -3.24
C ARG A 297 -3.27 5.04 -4.43
N PRO A 298 -2.70 4.99 -5.64
CA PRO A 298 -3.38 5.57 -6.80
C PRO A 298 -4.76 4.92 -6.98
N LEU A 299 -5.74 5.76 -7.29
CA LEU A 299 -7.17 5.44 -7.30
C LEU A 299 -7.68 5.71 -8.71
N ALA A 300 -8.69 4.95 -9.15
CA ALA A 300 -9.35 5.22 -10.42
C ALA A 300 -10.20 6.50 -10.36
N ARG A 301 -10.77 6.77 -9.18
CA ARG A 301 -11.46 8.02 -8.84
C ARG A 301 -10.49 9.02 -8.20
N PRO A 302 -10.46 10.30 -8.63
CA PRO A 302 -9.69 11.34 -7.94
C PRO A 302 -10.15 11.54 -6.50
N MET A 303 -9.21 11.79 -5.59
CA MET A 303 -9.54 12.22 -4.23
C MET A 303 -10.13 13.64 -4.24
N GLN A 304 -10.88 13.98 -3.21
CA GLN A 304 -11.48 15.29 -3.01
C GLN A 304 -11.09 15.85 -1.65
N LEU A 305 -10.85 17.15 -1.58
CA LEU A 305 -10.65 17.87 -0.32
C LEU A 305 -11.56 19.10 -0.35
N THR A 306 -12.41 19.26 0.64
CA THR A 306 -13.21 20.48 0.80
C THR A 306 -12.61 21.34 1.89
N TYR A 307 -12.62 22.66 1.67
CA TYR A 307 -12.14 23.63 2.64
C TYR A 307 -13.04 24.85 2.74
N GLN A 308 -12.92 25.53 3.88
CA GLN A 308 -13.60 26.78 4.18
C GLN A 308 -12.68 27.71 4.99
N THR A 309 -12.81 29.01 4.75
CA THR A 309 -12.05 30.07 5.42
C THR A 309 -13.00 31.06 6.08
N GLY A 310 -13.11 31.01 7.41
CA GLY A 310 -14.08 31.83 8.13
C GLY A 310 -15.51 31.54 7.66
N GLU A 311 -16.24 32.59 7.28
CA GLU A 311 -17.62 32.49 6.77
C GLU A 311 -17.71 32.34 5.23
N SER A 312 -16.59 32.04 4.55
CA SER A 312 -16.58 31.87 3.10
C SER A 312 -17.42 30.66 2.64
N LYS A 313 -17.76 30.60 1.35
CA LYS A 313 -18.40 29.41 0.77
C LYS A 313 -17.43 28.23 0.81
N GLU A 314 -17.99 27.04 0.96
CA GLU A 314 -17.22 25.79 0.88
C GLU A 314 -16.67 25.60 -0.54
N ASN A 315 -15.41 25.19 -0.66
CA ASN A 315 -14.73 24.92 -1.93
C ASN A 315 -14.16 23.52 -1.94
N THR A 316 -14.47 22.73 -2.97
CA THR A 316 -13.94 21.37 -3.15
C THR A 316 -12.87 21.36 -4.23
N LEU A 317 -11.72 20.76 -3.90
CA LEU A 317 -10.56 20.61 -4.76
C LEU A 317 -10.31 19.15 -5.11
N MET A 318 -9.81 18.96 -6.32
CA MET A 318 -9.16 17.71 -6.74
C MET A 318 -7.66 17.87 -6.53
N PRO A 319 -6.90 16.78 -6.29
CA PRO A 319 -5.45 16.88 -6.19
C PRO A 319 -4.88 17.36 -7.52
N THR A 320 -3.88 18.22 -7.45
CA THR A 320 -3.10 18.61 -8.61
C THR A 320 -2.40 17.38 -9.19
N GLU A 321 -2.38 17.25 -10.52
CA GLU A 321 -1.50 16.30 -11.21
C GLU A 321 -0.05 16.80 -11.11
N SER A 322 0.50 16.94 -9.90
CA SER A 322 1.86 17.43 -9.76
C SER A 322 2.84 16.32 -10.15
N HIS A 323 3.33 16.41 -11.38
CA HIS A 323 4.50 15.63 -11.83
C HIS A 323 5.80 16.08 -11.14
N ASN A 324 5.77 17.24 -10.47
CA ASN A 324 6.82 17.77 -9.62
C ASN A 324 6.65 17.22 -8.20
N PHE A 325 7.31 16.11 -7.92
CA PHE A 325 7.39 15.62 -6.55
C PHE A 325 8.39 16.47 -5.79
N ASP A 326 7.93 17.17 -4.76
CA ASP A 326 8.83 17.79 -3.80
C ASP A 326 9.82 16.73 -3.28
N ARG A 327 11.10 17.07 -3.33
CA ARG A 327 12.19 16.20 -2.86
C ARG A 327 11.94 15.74 -1.42
N GLU A 328 11.32 16.60 -0.61
CA GLU A 328 10.96 16.27 0.76
C GLU A 328 9.96 15.11 0.83
N LEU A 329 8.97 15.05 -0.07
CA LEU A 329 7.99 13.96 -0.12
C LEU A 329 8.63 12.63 -0.54
N LEU A 330 9.61 12.66 -1.44
CA LEU A 330 10.34 11.45 -1.83
C LEU A 330 11.25 10.94 -0.71
N GLU A 331 11.96 11.83 -0.02
CA GLU A 331 12.74 11.44 1.16
C GLU A 331 11.83 10.95 2.29
N LEU A 332 10.65 11.56 2.48
CA LEU A 332 9.65 11.10 3.43
C LEU A 332 9.19 9.67 3.09
N ARG A 333 8.83 9.37 1.84
CA ARG A 333 8.41 8.02 1.40
C ARG A 333 9.54 6.99 1.51
N LYS A 334 10.77 7.39 1.18
CA LYS A 334 11.95 6.52 1.31
C LYS A 334 12.20 6.09 2.75
N ASN A 335 11.99 7.00 3.69
CA ASN A 335 12.26 6.73 5.10
C ASN A 335 11.04 6.13 5.84
N CYS A 336 9.83 6.54 5.47
CA CYS A 336 8.56 5.98 5.94
C CYS A 336 7.96 5.06 4.87
N PHE A 337 8.60 3.91 4.68
CA PHE A 337 8.41 3.04 3.52
C PHE A 337 6.98 2.47 3.33
N LEU A 338 6.11 2.53 4.34
CA LEU A 338 4.71 2.14 4.20
C LEU A 338 3.81 3.23 3.63
N LEU A 339 4.28 4.49 3.54
CA LEU A 339 3.53 5.59 2.96
C LEU A 339 3.06 5.23 1.54
N PRO A 340 1.75 5.37 1.26
CA PRO A 340 1.22 5.27 -0.08
C PRO A 340 1.69 6.41 -1.01
N GLN A 341 1.03 6.52 -2.17
CA GLN A 341 1.28 7.62 -3.10
C GLN A 341 0.70 8.92 -2.53
N PRO A 342 1.37 10.07 -2.68
CA PRO A 342 0.84 11.35 -2.25
C PRO A 342 -0.18 11.89 -3.25
N HIS A 343 -1.15 12.64 -2.74
CA HIS A 343 -2.16 13.40 -3.46
C HIS A 343 -2.08 14.83 -2.92
N VAL A 344 -1.74 15.80 -3.76
CA VAL A 344 -1.36 17.16 -3.35
C VAL A 344 -2.49 18.13 -3.69
N PHE A 345 -3.03 18.79 -2.68
CA PHE A 345 -4.05 19.83 -2.79
C PHE A 345 -3.40 21.18 -2.46
N ASP A 346 -3.31 22.06 -3.45
CA ASP A 346 -2.81 23.42 -3.27
C ASP A 346 -4.00 24.39 -3.21
N ILE A 347 -4.01 25.22 -2.16
CA ILE A 347 -5.06 26.17 -1.82
C ILE A 347 -4.47 27.57 -1.88
N ASP A 348 -5.04 28.42 -2.75
CA ASP A 348 -4.74 29.85 -2.78
C ASP A 348 -5.56 30.57 -1.71
N LEU A 349 -4.85 31.27 -0.82
CA LEU A 349 -5.41 32.05 0.29
C LEU A 349 -5.27 33.56 0.06
N ALA A 350 -4.86 34.01 -1.13
CA ALA A 350 -4.61 35.43 -1.41
C ALA A 350 -5.81 36.35 -1.12
N ASP A 351 -7.03 35.83 -1.27
CA ASP A 351 -8.28 36.57 -1.01
C ASP A 351 -8.78 36.43 0.43
N ASN A 352 -8.16 35.58 1.26
CA ASN A 352 -8.55 35.35 2.65
C ASN A 352 -7.96 36.41 3.59
N LYS A 353 -8.50 37.62 3.50
CA LYS A 353 -8.19 38.68 4.46
C LYS A 353 -8.91 38.35 5.77
N ASN A 354 -8.15 38.06 6.84
CA ASN A 354 -8.60 37.93 8.24
C ASN A 354 -8.96 36.51 8.75
N THR A 355 -8.45 35.43 8.16
CA THR A 355 -8.63 34.08 8.72
C THR A 355 -7.29 33.42 9.02
N GLU A 356 -6.96 33.26 10.30
CA GLU A 356 -5.75 32.55 10.75
C GLU A 356 -5.85 31.03 10.57
N THR A 357 -7.04 30.52 10.28
CA THR A 357 -7.32 29.09 10.13
C THR A 357 -8.07 28.77 8.84
N VAL A 358 -7.81 27.59 8.30
CA VAL A 358 -8.56 26.97 7.20
C VAL A 358 -9.17 25.68 7.73
N ASN A 359 -10.50 25.57 7.70
CA ASN A 359 -11.18 24.33 8.05
C ASN A 359 -11.19 23.41 6.83
N ILE A 360 -10.76 22.16 6.98
CA ILE A 360 -10.72 21.17 5.89
C ILE A 360 -11.54 19.92 6.26
N TRP A 361 -12.15 19.25 5.28
CA TRP A 361 -12.81 17.96 5.44
C TRP A 361 -12.83 17.21 4.11
N ALA A 362 -13.26 15.95 4.15
CA ALA A 362 -13.27 15.08 2.97
C ALA A 362 -14.71 14.73 2.60
N PRO A 363 -15.25 15.17 1.45
CA PRO A 363 -16.69 15.05 1.17
C PRO A 363 -17.17 13.61 0.93
N ASP A 364 -16.25 12.64 0.87
CA ASP A 364 -16.56 11.23 0.72
C ASP A 364 -15.57 10.35 1.50
N LEU A 365 -15.99 9.11 1.78
CA LEU A 365 -15.22 8.12 2.54
C LEU A 365 -13.87 7.79 1.89
N HIS A 366 -13.83 7.76 0.57
CA HIS A 366 -12.63 7.39 -0.18
C HIS A 366 -11.50 8.40 0.04
N SER A 367 -11.87 9.67 -0.02
CA SER A 367 -11.02 10.81 0.22
C SER A 367 -10.63 10.90 1.69
N ALA A 368 -11.59 10.71 2.60
CA ALA A 368 -11.37 10.73 4.04
C ALA A 368 -10.35 9.66 4.46
N MET A 369 -10.46 8.44 3.94
CA MET A 369 -9.48 7.37 4.17
C MET A 369 -8.07 7.73 3.69
N GLY A 370 -7.93 8.52 2.64
CA GLY A 370 -6.63 8.98 2.17
C GLY A 370 -6.01 10.09 3.03
N LEU A 371 -6.84 10.83 3.76
CA LEU A 371 -6.42 11.93 4.64
C LEU A 371 -6.07 11.49 6.07
N VAL A 372 -6.33 10.23 6.44
CA VAL A 372 -5.82 9.65 7.71
C VAL A 372 -4.30 9.82 7.79
N LEU A 373 -3.59 9.62 6.67
CA LEU A 373 -2.18 9.96 6.54
C LEU A 373 -2.10 11.27 5.76
N ARG A 374 -1.70 12.36 6.43
CA ARG A 374 -1.55 13.68 5.79
C ARG A 374 -0.45 14.54 6.39
N GLU A 375 0.05 15.47 5.59
CA GLU A 375 0.82 16.63 6.03
C GLU A 375 0.19 17.91 5.48
N ALA A 376 0.29 19.01 6.22
CA ALA A 376 -0.12 20.33 5.77
C ALA A 376 1.04 21.31 5.86
N TYR A 377 1.16 22.19 4.86
CA TYR A 377 2.23 23.15 4.72
C TYR A 377 1.69 24.52 4.33
N THR A 378 2.36 25.58 4.75
CA THR A 378 2.06 26.94 4.34
C THR A 378 3.20 27.55 3.55
N SER A 379 2.88 28.53 2.70
CA SER A 379 3.86 29.30 1.95
C SER A 379 3.37 30.73 1.71
N ASN A 380 4.31 31.65 1.54
CA ASN A 380 4.04 33.04 1.14
C ASN A 380 4.37 33.31 -0.33
N ASP A 381 5.21 32.47 -0.95
CA ASP A 381 5.72 32.60 -2.32
C ASP A 381 5.28 31.45 -3.25
N GLY A 382 4.64 30.41 -2.70
CA GLY A 382 4.23 29.19 -3.42
C GLY A 382 5.40 28.23 -3.70
N ILE A 383 6.61 28.56 -3.25
CA ILE A 383 7.86 27.84 -3.56
C ILE A 383 8.47 27.26 -2.28
N SER A 384 8.57 28.09 -1.25
CA SER A 384 9.14 27.74 0.05
C SER A 384 8.03 27.33 1.00
N TRP A 385 7.98 26.04 1.34
CA TRP A 385 6.92 25.46 2.15
C TRP A 385 7.37 25.20 3.59
N THR A 386 6.53 25.55 4.56
CA THR A 386 6.76 25.28 5.98
C THR A 386 5.66 24.36 6.51
N LYS A 387 6.03 23.26 7.14
CA LYS A 387 5.06 22.31 7.71
C LYS A 387 4.32 22.92 8.90
N VAL A 388 2.99 22.86 8.89
CA VAL A 388 2.12 23.38 9.95
C VAL A 388 1.30 22.30 10.66
N SER A 389 1.02 21.17 10.00
CA SER A 389 0.34 20.01 10.60
C SER A 389 0.86 18.70 9.99
N SER A 390 0.81 17.60 10.75
CA SER A 390 1.15 16.26 10.27
C SER A 390 0.53 15.18 11.16
N THR A 391 -0.06 14.18 10.52
CA THR A 391 -0.55 12.96 11.20
C THR A 391 0.47 11.82 11.17
N LEU A 392 1.67 12.07 10.62
CA LEU A 392 2.63 11.02 10.32
C LEU A 392 3.60 10.70 11.46
N ALA A 393 3.63 11.48 12.54
CA ALA A 393 4.61 11.28 13.62
C ALA A 393 4.44 9.91 14.29
N ASN A 394 3.23 9.59 14.74
CA ASN A 394 2.90 8.30 15.36
C ASN A 394 3.05 7.16 14.34
N PHE A 395 2.54 7.37 13.12
CA PHE A 395 2.70 6.42 12.03
C PHE A 395 4.17 6.04 11.79
N ASN A 396 5.05 7.03 11.61
CA ASN A 396 6.46 6.81 11.31
C ASN A 396 7.21 6.12 12.46
N SER A 397 6.86 6.45 13.70
CA SER A 397 7.39 5.79 14.88
C SER A 397 6.96 4.31 14.94
N ALA A 398 5.68 4.01 14.72
CA ALA A 398 5.17 2.65 14.66
C ALA A 398 5.78 1.83 13.52
N VAL A 399 5.88 2.39 12.31
CA VAL A 399 6.57 1.79 11.16
C VAL A 399 8.04 1.49 11.47
N SER A 400 8.69 2.36 12.25
CA SER A 400 10.08 2.18 12.67
C SER A 400 10.22 0.99 13.63
N LEU A 401 9.32 0.85 14.61
CA LEU A 401 9.30 -0.31 15.52
C LEU A 401 8.98 -1.60 14.80
N ILE A 402 7.95 -1.61 13.95
CA ILE A 402 7.59 -2.76 13.10
C ILE A 402 8.80 -3.18 12.25
N GLY A 403 9.47 -2.20 11.64
CA GLY A 403 10.65 -2.46 10.82
C GLY A 403 11.87 -2.94 11.60
N LEU A 404 12.02 -2.61 12.88
CA LEU A 404 13.06 -3.16 13.77
C LEU A 404 12.69 -4.54 14.29
N TYR A 405 11.41 -4.78 14.59
CA TYR A 405 10.93 -6.10 14.98
C TYR A 405 11.20 -7.10 13.85
N GLU A 406 10.84 -6.73 12.62
CA GLU A 406 11.09 -7.54 11.43
C GLU A 406 12.58 -7.87 11.27
N TRP A 407 13.49 -6.93 11.54
CA TRP A 407 14.94 -7.19 11.50
C TRP A 407 15.35 -8.32 12.44
N VAL A 408 14.81 -8.34 13.64
CA VAL A 408 15.15 -9.33 14.67
C VAL A 408 14.47 -10.66 14.39
N ALA A 409 13.19 -10.63 14.01
CA ALA A 409 12.31 -11.77 13.90
C ALA A 409 12.44 -12.53 12.58
N GLY A 410 12.77 -11.83 11.49
CA GLY A 410 12.82 -12.42 10.15
C GLY A 410 11.44 -12.93 9.72
N LYS A 411 11.33 -14.25 9.51
CA LYS A 411 10.09 -14.89 9.02
C LYS A 411 9.14 -15.37 10.13
N GLN A 412 9.64 -15.55 11.36
CA GLN A 412 8.84 -16.03 12.49
C GLN A 412 8.27 -14.85 13.26
N GLN A 413 6.97 -14.84 13.52
CA GLN A 413 6.28 -13.70 14.12
C GLN A 413 5.54 -14.16 15.39
N SER A 414 5.57 -13.36 16.45
CA SER A 414 4.76 -13.67 17.64
C SER A 414 3.30 -13.24 17.45
N LEU A 415 2.41 -13.90 18.18
CA LEU A 415 0.98 -13.54 18.22
C LEU A 415 0.79 -12.07 18.63
N ALA A 416 1.41 -11.65 19.73
CA ALA A 416 1.34 -10.28 20.24
C ALA A 416 1.82 -9.23 19.23
N PHE A 417 2.88 -9.51 18.46
CA PHE A 417 3.32 -8.58 17.42
C PHE A 417 2.31 -8.53 16.26
N THR A 418 1.74 -9.68 15.90
CA THR A 418 0.76 -9.80 14.82
C THR A 418 -0.52 -9.04 15.16
N GLU A 419 -1.00 -9.14 16.40
CA GLU A 419 -2.11 -8.35 16.92
C GLU A 419 -1.84 -6.85 16.80
N ARG A 420 -0.69 -6.36 17.32
CA ARG A 420 -0.35 -4.93 17.24
C ARG A 420 -0.19 -4.43 15.81
N MET A 421 0.32 -5.27 14.91
CA MET A 421 0.43 -4.93 13.50
C MET A 421 -0.96 -4.84 12.83
N GLY A 422 -1.88 -5.77 13.15
CA GLY A 422 -3.26 -5.72 12.66
C GLY A 422 -3.97 -4.45 13.12
N PHE A 423 -3.88 -4.15 14.42
CA PHE A 423 -4.42 -2.93 15.01
C PHE A 423 -3.89 -1.67 14.32
N PHE A 424 -2.56 -1.56 14.16
CA PHE A 424 -1.92 -0.48 13.42
C PHE A 424 -2.47 -0.31 11.99
N PHE A 425 -2.74 -1.39 11.27
CA PHE A 425 -3.25 -1.29 9.90
C PHE A 425 -4.71 -0.88 9.84
N GLY A 426 -5.52 -1.28 10.82
CA GLY A 426 -6.89 -0.80 11.01
C GLY A 426 -6.91 0.71 11.22
N VAL A 427 -6.14 1.20 12.20
CA VAL A 427 -6.06 2.63 12.59
C VAL A 427 -5.73 3.52 11.39
N TYR A 428 -4.71 3.13 10.61
CA TYR A 428 -4.18 3.94 9.50
C TYR A 428 -4.71 3.53 8.12
N ARG A 429 -5.78 2.73 8.06
CA ARG A 429 -6.48 2.34 6.82
C ARG A 429 -5.55 1.79 5.71
N LEU A 430 -4.56 0.98 6.09
CA LEU A 430 -3.50 0.50 5.19
C LEU A 430 -3.97 -0.64 4.27
N HIS A 431 -4.43 -0.27 3.08
CA HIS A 431 -4.90 -1.21 2.06
C HIS A 431 -3.75 -1.87 1.24
N ARG A 432 -3.05 -2.90 1.77
CA ARG A 432 -2.12 -3.76 0.97
C ARG A 432 -2.30 -5.29 1.07
N ALA A 433 -3.47 -5.74 1.52
CA ALA A 433 -4.11 -7.04 1.28
C ALA A 433 -3.26 -8.23 0.77
N ARG A 434 -3.08 -8.32 -0.56
CA ARG A 434 -2.43 -9.44 -1.26
C ARG A 434 -0.99 -9.65 -0.83
N ALA A 435 -0.36 -8.60 -0.33
CA ALA A 435 1.05 -8.63 0.00
C ALA A 435 1.31 -9.03 1.46
N TYR A 436 0.27 -9.01 2.31
CA TYR A 436 0.33 -9.49 3.70
C TYR A 436 0.12 -11.00 3.84
N LYS A 437 -0.44 -11.68 2.83
CA LYS A 437 -0.56 -13.16 2.84
C LYS A 437 0.78 -13.85 3.12
N LYS A 438 1.90 -13.24 2.71
CA LYS A 438 3.25 -13.70 3.01
C LYS A 438 3.63 -13.68 4.48
N PHE A 439 3.08 -12.75 5.25
CA PHE A 439 3.34 -12.64 6.67
C PHE A 439 2.90 -13.92 7.41
N PHE A 440 1.82 -14.54 6.92
CA PHE A 440 1.25 -15.76 7.48
C PHE A 440 1.83 -17.05 6.86
N VAL A 441 2.77 -16.95 5.91
CA VAL A 441 3.47 -18.14 5.39
C VAL A 441 4.39 -18.67 6.49
N GLY A 442 3.95 -19.73 7.18
CA GLY A 442 4.60 -20.29 8.35
C GLY A 442 4.15 -19.68 9.69
N ASN A 443 3.11 -18.83 9.69
CA ASN A 443 2.47 -18.26 10.88
C ASN A 443 0.93 -18.23 10.68
N LYS A 444 0.34 -19.32 10.14
CA LYS A 444 -1.07 -19.35 9.72
C LYS A 444 -2.02 -19.15 10.90
N GLU A 445 -1.63 -19.65 12.05
CA GLU A 445 -2.32 -19.53 13.34
C GLU A 445 -2.51 -18.07 13.79
N ASN A 446 -1.68 -17.14 13.29
CA ASN A 446 -1.80 -15.72 13.64
C ASN A 446 -2.85 -14.97 12.78
N LEU A 447 -3.42 -15.60 11.75
CA LEU A 447 -4.29 -14.91 10.79
C LEU A 447 -5.59 -14.39 11.43
N SER A 448 -6.25 -15.19 12.28
CA SER A 448 -7.48 -14.78 12.96
C SER A 448 -7.24 -13.58 13.88
N VAL A 449 -6.18 -13.64 14.68
CA VAL A 449 -5.79 -12.54 15.59
C VAL A 449 -5.44 -11.27 14.82
N TYR A 450 -4.83 -11.38 13.64
CA TYR A 450 -4.59 -10.23 12.78
C TYR A 450 -5.88 -9.61 12.24
N MET A 451 -6.82 -10.44 11.78
CA MET A 451 -8.12 -9.99 11.25
C MET A 451 -8.93 -9.28 12.34
N GLU A 452 -9.05 -9.90 13.52
CA GLU A 452 -9.72 -9.32 14.68
C GLU A 452 -9.06 -7.99 15.12
N ALA A 453 -7.73 -7.95 15.13
CA ALA A 453 -7.02 -6.73 15.50
C ALA A 453 -7.20 -5.61 14.45
N ILE A 454 -7.31 -5.94 13.16
CA ILE A 454 -7.65 -4.96 12.12
C ILE A 454 -9.01 -4.32 12.41
N GLU A 455 -10.01 -5.12 12.75
CA GLU A 455 -11.36 -4.63 13.03
C GLU A 455 -11.32 -3.69 14.23
N LYS A 456 -10.74 -4.13 15.35
CA LYS A 456 -10.56 -3.29 16.56
C LYS A 456 -9.79 -2.00 16.27
N GLY A 457 -8.77 -2.06 15.43
CA GLY A 457 -8.01 -0.87 15.03
C GLY A 457 -8.83 0.07 14.14
N GLY A 458 -9.76 -0.45 13.34
CA GLY A 458 -10.70 0.35 12.56
C GLY A 458 -11.76 1.04 13.40
N GLU A 459 -12.14 0.46 14.52
CA GLU A 459 -13.18 0.96 15.44
C GLU A 459 -12.75 2.22 16.22
N VAL A 460 -11.47 2.57 16.25
CA VAL A 460 -10.97 3.78 16.93
C VAL A 460 -11.16 5.07 16.11
N ALA A 461 -11.70 4.95 14.89
CA ALA A 461 -11.98 6.11 14.06
C ALA A 461 -13.26 6.82 14.51
N ASN A 462 -13.24 8.15 14.44
CA ASN A 462 -14.37 8.97 14.89
C ASN A 462 -15.41 9.17 13.79
N TYR A 463 -14.97 9.21 12.53
CA TYR A 463 -15.77 9.58 11.36
C TYR A 463 -15.78 8.49 10.30
N LEU A 464 -14.70 7.72 10.20
CA LEU A 464 -14.61 6.64 9.22
C LEU A 464 -15.31 5.35 9.73
N PRO A 465 -16.00 4.61 8.84
CA PRO A 465 -16.71 3.39 9.20
C PRO A 465 -15.76 2.27 9.62
N LYS A 466 -16.30 1.20 10.17
CA LYS A 466 -15.49 0.02 10.49
C LYS A 466 -14.90 -0.60 9.21
N VAL A 467 -13.82 -1.34 9.38
CA VAL A 467 -13.15 -2.07 8.30
C VAL A 467 -12.90 -3.49 8.71
N ILE A 468 -12.95 -4.38 7.73
CA ILE A 468 -12.61 -5.79 7.86
C ILE A 468 -11.46 -6.14 6.92
N PHE A 469 -10.82 -7.28 7.17
CA PHE A 469 -9.80 -7.82 6.27
C PHE A 469 -10.36 -8.98 5.44
N THR A 470 -10.63 -8.71 4.16
CA THR A 470 -11.15 -9.67 3.18
C THR A 470 -10.04 -10.21 2.28
N ARG A 471 -10.42 -11.08 1.34
CA ARG A 471 -9.54 -11.51 0.24
C ARG A 471 -9.05 -10.34 -0.64
N HIS A 472 -9.81 -9.26 -0.71
CA HIS A 472 -9.50 -8.03 -1.45
C HIS A 472 -8.65 -7.05 -0.65
N GLY A 473 -8.74 -7.12 0.69
CA GLY A 473 -7.95 -6.31 1.59
C GLY A 473 -8.70 -5.73 2.75
N LEU A 474 -8.15 -4.62 3.22
CA LEU A 474 -8.83 -3.80 4.20
C LEU A 474 -9.94 -3.04 3.49
N ASN A 475 -11.19 -3.43 3.73
CA ASN A 475 -12.35 -2.84 3.08
C ASN A 475 -13.43 -2.48 4.09
N ILE A 476 -14.34 -1.62 3.66
CA ILE A 476 -15.55 -1.27 4.39
C ILE A 476 -16.56 -2.38 4.07
N PRO A 477 -17.01 -3.17 5.06
CA PRO A 477 -18.01 -4.20 4.82
C PRO A 477 -19.37 -3.58 4.50
N PHE A 478 -20.23 -4.29 3.79
CA PHE A 478 -21.58 -3.82 3.50
C PHE A 478 -22.44 -3.58 4.75
N SER A 479 -22.11 -4.19 5.90
CA SER A 479 -22.77 -3.85 7.18
C SER A 479 -22.60 -2.37 7.59
N GLU A 480 -21.62 -1.67 7.02
CA GLU A 480 -21.33 -0.26 7.30
C GLU A 480 -21.83 0.69 6.19
N ILE A 481 -22.50 0.17 5.17
CA ILE A 481 -23.01 0.93 4.04
C ILE A 481 -24.52 0.75 3.95
N ASP A 482 -25.26 1.82 3.66
CA ASP A 482 -26.71 1.73 3.45
C ASP A 482 -27.02 0.78 2.27
N PRO A 483 -27.74 -0.33 2.49
CA PRO A 483 -28.07 -1.28 1.43
C PRO A 483 -28.98 -0.66 0.36
N ALA A 484 -29.80 0.34 0.69
CA ALA A 484 -30.63 1.03 -0.30
C ALA A 484 -29.77 1.86 -1.27
N PHE A 485 -28.71 2.50 -0.76
CA PHE A 485 -27.70 3.17 -1.58
C PHE A 485 -27.01 2.18 -2.53
N LEU A 486 -26.53 1.04 -2.02
CA LEU A 486 -25.87 0.01 -2.82
C LEU A 486 -26.80 -0.56 -3.92
N ALA A 487 -28.05 -0.86 -3.57
CA ALA A 487 -29.04 -1.35 -4.52
C ALA A 487 -29.33 -0.33 -5.62
N LYS A 488 -29.46 0.95 -5.26
CA LYS A 488 -29.65 2.04 -6.22
C LYS A 488 -28.47 2.15 -7.19
N ARG A 489 -27.23 2.11 -6.70
CA ARG A 489 -26.03 2.16 -7.55
C ARG A 489 -25.90 0.94 -8.47
N MET A 490 -26.17 -0.25 -7.95
CA MET A 490 -26.22 -1.47 -8.76
C MET A 490 -27.29 -1.37 -9.85
N HIS A 491 -28.47 -0.81 -9.53
CA HIS A 491 -29.54 -0.63 -10.51
C HIS A 491 -29.15 0.37 -11.60
N GLU A 492 -28.59 1.52 -11.25
CA GLU A 492 -28.08 2.52 -12.20
C GLU A 492 -27.03 1.91 -13.15
N PHE A 493 -26.09 1.13 -12.61
CA PHE A 493 -25.10 0.42 -13.40
C PHE A 493 -25.76 -0.58 -14.37
N CYS A 494 -26.69 -1.41 -13.88
CA CYS A 494 -27.41 -2.37 -14.72
C CYS A 494 -28.22 -1.69 -15.84
N GLN A 495 -28.89 -0.57 -15.54
CA GLN A 495 -29.66 0.19 -16.54
C GLN A 495 -28.76 0.81 -17.61
N LEU A 496 -27.59 1.32 -17.22
CA LEU A 496 -26.62 1.86 -18.16
C LEU A 496 -26.15 0.78 -19.15
N ILE A 497 -25.72 -0.39 -18.64
CA ILE A 497 -25.28 -1.51 -19.49
C ILE A 497 -26.42 -1.99 -20.40
N LYS A 498 -27.65 -2.04 -19.89
CA LYS A 498 -28.83 -2.40 -20.70
C LYS A 498 -29.11 -1.40 -21.80
N THR A 499 -29.14 -0.13 -21.48
CA THR A 499 -29.50 0.94 -22.42
C THR A 499 -28.43 1.12 -23.49
N GLU A 500 -27.16 1.12 -23.10
CA GLU A 500 -26.05 1.44 -24.01
C GLU A 500 -25.51 0.21 -24.74
N LEU A 501 -25.56 -0.98 -24.14
CA LEU A 501 -24.95 -2.20 -24.69
C LEU A 501 -25.96 -3.30 -25.03
N GLY A 502 -27.24 -3.12 -24.75
CA GLY A 502 -28.32 -4.06 -25.08
C GLY A 502 -28.21 -5.41 -24.37
N GLN A 503 -27.47 -5.49 -23.27
CA GLN A 503 -27.35 -6.70 -22.45
C GLN A 503 -28.21 -6.59 -21.20
N GLU A 504 -28.71 -7.71 -20.70
CA GLU A 504 -29.52 -7.77 -19.48
C GLU A 504 -28.62 -8.21 -18.30
N PRO A 505 -28.11 -7.29 -17.47
CA PRO A 505 -27.23 -7.64 -16.37
C PRO A 505 -28.02 -8.13 -15.17
N PHE A 506 -27.46 -9.06 -14.41
CA PHE A 506 -28.09 -9.63 -13.22
C PHE A 506 -27.07 -9.82 -12.09
N PRO A 507 -27.46 -9.68 -10.81
CA PRO A 507 -26.58 -9.99 -9.69
C PRO A 507 -26.20 -11.46 -9.70
N CYS A 508 -24.98 -11.77 -9.27
CA CYS A 508 -24.48 -13.14 -9.15
C CYS A 508 -23.68 -13.35 -7.87
N PHE A 509 -23.27 -14.59 -7.61
CA PHE A 509 -22.43 -14.97 -6.47
C PHE A 509 -22.92 -14.41 -5.12
N GLY A 510 -22.04 -13.75 -4.33
CA GLY A 510 -22.33 -13.27 -2.99
C GLY A 510 -23.46 -12.24 -2.97
N THR A 511 -23.49 -11.36 -3.98
CA THR A 511 -24.57 -10.40 -4.19
C THR A 511 -25.92 -11.09 -4.40
N LEU A 512 -26.01 -12.05 -5.33
CA LEU A 512 -27.26 -12.80 -5.55
C LEU A 512 -27.66 -13.63 -4.32
N LEU A 513 -26.69 -14.25 -3.66
CA LEU A 513 -26.93 -15.04 -2.45
C LEU A 513 -27.55 -14.18 -1.34
N GLY A 514 -26.96 -13.02 -1.06
CA GLY A 514 -27.50 -12.08 -0.08
C GLY A 514 -28.93 -11.65 -0.44
N ILE A 515 -29.12 -11.19 -1.68
CA ILE A 515 -30.43 -10.71 -2.14
C ILE A 515 -31.50 -11.81 -2.01
N TYR A 516 -31.19 -13.03 -2.45
CA TYR A 516 -32.15 -14.13 -2.46
C TYR A 516 -32.43 -14.71 -1.07
N ARG A 517 -31.38 -14.89 -0.26
CA ARG A 517 -31.48 -15.58 1.04
C ARG A 517 -31.83 -14.64 2.18
N ASP A 518 -31.20 -13.47 2.22
CA ASP A 518 -31.21 -12.57 3.37
C ASP A 518 -32.00 -11.28 3.08
N ASN A 519 -32.50 -11.10 1.85
CA ASN A 519 -33.13 -9.87 1.36
C ASN A 519 -32.28 -8.62 1.66
N SER A 520 -30.96 -8.76 1.58
CA SER A 520 -29.95 -7.73 1.84
C SER A 520 -28.64 -8.09 1.14
N PHE A 521 -27.67 -7.20 1.12
CA PHE A 521 -26.29 -7.61 0.82
C PHE A 521 -25.73 -8.43 1.99
N LEU A 522 -24.79 -9.35 1.70
CA LEU A 522 -24.11 -10.10 2.76
C LEU A 522 -23.29 -9.12 3.62
N PRO A 523 -23.46 -9.11 4.96
CA PRO A 523 -22.92 -8.04 5.80
C PRO A 523 -21.39 -7.97 5.78
N HIS A 524 -20.71 -9.09 5.57
CA HIS A 524 -19.25 -9.20 5.55
C HIS A 524 -18.65 -9.10 4.13
N ASP A 525 -19.46 -8.92 3.10
CA ASP A 525 -18.98 -8.72 1.73
C ASP A 525 -18.50 -7.27 1.52
N ASP A 526 -17.72 -7.07 0.47
CA ASP A 526 -17.13 -5.78 0.12
C ASP A 526 -17.20 -5.42 -1.37
N ASP A 527 -17.78 -6.27 -2.21
CA ASP A 527 -17.96 -6.07 -3.65
C ASP A 527 -19.35 -6.47 -4.16
N ILE A 528 -19.80 -5.78 -5.21
CA ILE A 528 -21.06 -6.09 -5.90
C ILE A 528 -20.72 -6.83 -7.19
N ASP A 529 -21.19 -8.07 -7.28
CA ASP A 529 -20.98 -8.96 -8.42
C ASP A 529 -22.21 -8.97 -9.34
N VAL A 530 -22.04 -8.49 -10.57
CA VAL A 530 -23.05 -8.58 -11.64
C VAL A 530 -22.52 -9.38 -12.82
N ALA A 531 -23.42 -9.97 -13.61
CA ALA A 531 -23.06 -10.77 -14.77
C ALA A 531 -23.89 -10.39 -16.01
N ILE A 532 -23.30 -10.62 -17.17
CA ILE A 532 -24.00 -10.60 -18.46
C ILE A 532 -23.78 -11.91 -19.21
N LEU A 533 -24.78 -12.33 -19.99
CA LEU A 533 -24.70 -13.51 -20.86
C LEU A 533 -24.43 -13.10 -22.30
N VAL A 534 -23.30 -13.53 -22.83
CA VAL A 534 -22.85 -13.13 -24.16
C VAL A 534 -22.63 -14.34 -25.06
N ASP A 535 -22.81 -14.12 -26.36
CA ASP A 535 -22.57 -15.17 -27.34
C ASP A 535 -21.08 -15.29 -27.67
N PRO A 536 -20.63 -16.52 -27.98
CA PRO A 536 -19.27 -16.77 -28.42
C PRO A 536 -19.03 -16.19 -29.83
N ILE A 537 -17.93 -15.49 -30.02
CA ILE A 537 -17.55 -14.86 -31.29
C ILE A 537 -16.54 -15.75 -32.03
N ASP A 538 -16.76 -15.93 -33.34
CA ASP A 538 -15.91 -16.79 -34.18
C ASP A 538 -14.46 -16.31 -34.16
N GLY A 539 -13.54 -17.27 -34.00
CA GLY A 539 -12.10 -17.00 -33.97
C GLY A 539 -11.60 -16.32 -32.69
N LEU A 540 -12.47 -15.99 -31.72
CA LEU A 540 -12.08 -15.41 -30.44
C LEU A 540 -12.14 -16.43 -29.30
N THR A 541 -11.14 -16.36 -28.43
CA THR A 541 -11.16 -17.05 -27.14
C THR A 541 -12.10 -16.36 -26.16
N ASN A 542 -12.57 -17.07 -25.13
CA ASN A 542 -13.37 -16.50 -24.05
C ASN A 542 -12.72 -15.25 -23.43
N ARG A 543 -11.40 -15.27 -23.31
CA ARG A 543 -10.62 -14.14 -22.79
C ARG A 543 -10.71 -12.91 -23.69
N GLN A 544 -10.54 -13.09 -25.01
CA GLN A 544 -10.66 -12.00 -25.99
C GLN A 544 -12.08 -11.44 -26.05
N ILE A 545 -13.10 -12.28 -25.86
CA ILE A 545 -14.48 -11.81 -25.74
C ILE A 545 -14.64 -10.93 -24.49
N ALA A 546 -14.07 -11.32 -23.34
CA ALA A 546 -14.11 -10.49 -22.15
C ALA A 546 -13.36 -9.15 -22.33
N GLU A 547 -12.24 -9.14 -23.06
CA GLU A 547 -11.52 -7.91 -23.43
C GLU A 547 -12.37 -6.98 -24.32
N LEU A 548 -13.07 -7.54 -25.31
CA LEU A 548 -13.98 -6.78 -26.15
C LEU A 548 -15.13 -6.14 -25.35
N TRP A 549 -15.69 -6.86 -24.37
CA TRP A 549 -16.73 -6.30 -23.49
C TRP A 549 -16.19 -5.25 -22.53
N ARG A 550 -14.98 -5.43 -22.02
CA ARG A 550 -14.29 -4.40 -21.26
C ARG A 550 -14.13 -3.12 -22.10
N ASP A 551 -13.66 -3.23 -23.33
CA ASP A 551 -13.44 -2.08 -24.21
C ASP A 551 -14.76 -1.35 -24.53
N LYS A 552 -15.88 -2.08 -24.63
CA LYS A 552 -17.21 -1.48 -24.74
C LYS A 552 -17.60 -0.68 -23.51
N ILE A 553 -17.34 -1.21 -22.31
CA ILE A 553 -17.64 -0.53 -21.04
C ILE A 553 -16.73 0.69 -20.83
N GLU A 554 -15.45 0.61 -21.18
CA GLU A 554 -14.53 1.77 -21.11
C GLU A 554 -14.98 2.91 -22.03
N LYS A 555 -15.59 2.60 -23.18
CA LYS A 555 -16.19 3.61 -24.07
C LYS A 555 -17.40 4.33 -23.46
N LEU A 556 -18.00 3.79 -22.40
CA LEU A 556 -19.04 4.47 -21.60
C LEU A 556 -18.45 5.42 -20.55
N GLY A 557 -17.13 5.60 -20.52
CA GLY A 557 -16.44 6.42 -19.52
C GLY A 557 -16.19 5.70 -18.19
N ILE A 558 -16.44 4.39 -18.11
CA ILE A 558 -16.22 3.59 -16.90
C ILE A 558 -14.81 3.02 -16.95
N ALA A 559 -13.94 3.47 -16.06
CA ALA A 559 -12.62 2.87 -15.95
C ALA A 559 -12.74 1.40 -15.51
N THR A 560 -11.90 0.53 -16.08
CA THR A 560 -11.94 -0.90 -15.74
C THR A 560 -10.58 -1.49 -15.42
N ARG A 561 -10.57 -2.65 -14.76
CA ARG A 561 -9.34 -3.42 -14.53
C ARG A 561 -9.58 -4.91 -14.39
N PHE A 562 -8.81 -5.70 -15.14
CA PHE A 562 -8.79 -7.15 -14.94
C PHE A 562 -8.08 -7.56 -13.64
N PRO A 563 -8.66 -8.48 -12.83
CA PRO A 563 -8.02 -8.96 -11.61
C PRO A 563 -6.82 -9.87 -11.90
N THR A 564 -6.85 -10.60 -13.03
CA THR A 564 -5.76 -11.46 -13.53
C THR A 564 -5.72 -11.43 -15.07
N PRO A 565 -4.58 -11.76 -15.71
CA PRO A 565 -4.45 -11.80 -17.17
C PRO A 565 -5.38 -12.79 -17.89
N TYR A 566 -5.97 -13.74 -17.16
CA TYR A 566 -6.82 -14.80 -17.71
C TYR A 566 -8.28 -14.68 -17.26
N SER A 567 -8.64 -13.63 -16.51
CA SER A 567 -9.98 -13.52 -15.96
C SER A 567 -11.03 -13.26 -17.05
N LEU A 568 -12.26 -13.66 -16.75
CA LEU A 568 -13.46 -13.34 -17.55
C LEU A 568 -14.35 -12.32 -16.84
N ASN A 569 -13.89 -11.79 -15.69
CA ASN A 569 -14.49 -10.67 -15.02
C ASN A 569 -13.52 -9.50 -14.98
N PHE A 570 -14.03 -8.30 -14.79
CA PHE A 570 -13.23 -7.12 -14.54
C PHE A 570 -13.93 -6.17 -13.57
N HIS A 571 -13.12 -5.48 -12.79
CA HIS A 571 -13.57 -4.40 -11.91
C HIS A 571 -14.01 -3.23 -12.78
N CYS A 572 -15.16 -2.63 -12.47
CA CYS A 572 -15.73 -1.44 -13.07
C CYS A 572 -15.79 -0.35 -11.99
N TYR A 573 -15.06 0.74 -12.19
CA TYR A 573 -15.02 1.87 -11.27
C TYR A 573 -16.16 2.83 -11.60
N PHE A 574 -17.32 2.64 -10.95
CA PHE A 574 -18.57 3.31 -11.30
C PHE A 574 -19.00 4.31 -10.22
N SER A 575 -18.97 5.61 -10.52
CA SER A 575 -19.41 6.68 -9.61
C SER A 575 -18.72 6.62 -8.23
N ASP A 576 -19.47 6.18 -7.22
CA ASP A 576 -19.17 6.10 -5.80
C ASP A 576 -19.37 4.67 -5.26
N CYS A 577 -19.54 3.68 -6.15
CA CYS A 577 -19.68 2.28 -5.81
C CYS A 577 -19.11 1.40 -6.94
N ASP A 578 -17.97 0.76 -6.69
CA ASP A 578 -17.31 -0.13 -7.65
C ASP A 578 -18.11 -1.44 -7.82
N MET A 579 -18.09 -2.00 -9.04
CA MET A 579 -18.82 -3.22 -9.40
C MET A 579 -17.87 -4.22 -10.08
N ASP A 580 -18.07 -5.52 -9.88
CA ASP A 580 -17.42 -6.56 -10.67
C ASP A 580 -18.40 -7.08 -11.72
N ILE A 581 -18.03 -6.98 -13.00
CA ILE A 581 -18.83 -7.57 -14.08
C ILE A 581 -18.21 -8.88 -14.56
N PHE A 582 -19.01 -9.94 -14.55
CA PHE A 582 -18.65 -11.27 -15.01
C PHE A 582 -19.23 -11.54 -16.40
N ILE A 583 -18.34 -11.82 -17.36
CA ILE A 583 -18.72 -12.19 -18.72
C ILE A 583 -18.97 -13.70 -18.75
N LYS A 584 -20.25 -14.10 -18.76
CA LYS A 584 -20.68 -15.49 -18.88
C LYS A 584 -20.93 -15.80 -20.36
N ILE A 585 -20.23 -16.79 -20.91
CA ILE A 585 -20.18 -17.02 -22.36
C ILE A 585 -20.91 -18.31 -22.70
N ARG A 586 -21.92 -18.24 -23.57
CA ARG A 586 -22.67 -19.43 -24.02
C ARG A 586 -21.75 -20.40 -24.77
N ASP A 587 -21.92 -21.70 -24.55
CA ASP A 587 -21.24 -22.71 -25.35
C ASP A 587 -22.00 -22.93 -26.66
N ARG A 588 -21.28 -22.96 -27.80
CA ARG A 588 -21.91 -23.10 -29.13
C ARG A 588 -22.57 -24.45 -29.38
N LYS A 589 -22.02 -25.50 -28.75
CA LYS A 589 -22.32 -26.89 -29.12
C LYS A 589 -23.14 -27.61 -28.07
N THR A 590 -23.29 -27.01 -26.90
CA THR A 590 -23.84 -27.68 -25.73
C THR A 590 -24.72 -26.71 -24.94
N ASP A 591 -25.61 -27.26 -24.11
CA ASP A 591 -26.52 -26.46 -23.30
C ASP A 591 -25.84 -25.95 -22.01
N TYR A 592 -24.64 -25.38 -22.16
CA TYR A 592 -23.82 -24.88 -21.06
C TYR A 592 -23.40 -23.42 -21.28
N VAL A 593 -23.05 -22.79 -20.17
CA VAL A 593 -22.45 -21.46 -20.09
C VAL A 593 -21.11 -21.57 -19.38
N HIS A 594 -20.08 -20.90 -19.92
CA HIS A 594 -18.76 -20.78 -19.32
C HIS A 594 -18.78 -19.60 -18.34
N THR A 595 -18.54 -19.87 -17.05
CA THR A 595 -18.53 -18.86 -15.99
C THR A 595 -17.46 -19.14 -14.95
N HIS A 596 -16.96 -18.08 -14.30
CA HIS A 596 -16.21 -18.22 -13.04
C HIS A 596 -17.09 -18.94 -12.02
N MET A 597 -16.47 -19.87 -11.30
CA MET A 597 -17.13 -20.55 -10.19
C MET A 597 -16.19 -20.52 -9.00
N GLU A 598 -15.20 -21.40 -8.85
CA GLU A 598 -14.31 -21.40 -7.66
C GLU A 598 -12.86 -21.10 -8.01
N ARG A 599 -12.12 -20.43 -7.11
CA ARG A 599 -10.66 -20.21 -7.24
C ARG A 599 -10.25 -19.61 -8.59
N TYR A 600 -11.06 -18.69 -9.13
CA TYR A 600 -10.91 -18.10 -10.48
C TYR A 600 -10.91 -19.12 -11.64
N GLN A 601 -11.40 -20.35 -11.40
CA GLN A 601 -11.59 -21.35 -12.44
C GLN A 601 -12.90 -21.12 -13.17
N VAL A 602 -12.82 -21.16 -14.49
CA VAL A 602 -13.98 -21.14 -15.38
C VAL A 602 -14.43 -22.58 -15.62
N ARG A 603 -15.71 -22.85 -15.41
CA ARG A 603 -16.32 -24.17 -15.69
C ARG A 603 -17.57 -24.00 -16.54
N LYS A 604 -18.04 -25.12 -17.10
CA LYS A 604 -19.36 -25.25 -17.71
C LYS A 604 -20.42 -25.36 -16.62
N VAL A 605 -21.48 -24.58 -16.74
CA VAL A 605 -22.68 -24.60 -15.88
C VAL A 605 -23.90 -24.70 -16.78
N GLU A 606 -24.90 -25.49 -16.39
CA GLU A 606 -26.09 -25.73 -17.23
C GLU A 606 -26.78 -24.42 -17.61
N ARG A 607 -27.13 -24.28 -18.88
CA ARG A 607 -27.68 -23.06 -19.46
C ARG A 607 -29.10 -22.77 -18.96
N ASN A 608 -29.88 -23.82 -18.71
CA ASN A 608 -31.22 -23.77 -18.11
C ASN A 608 -31.24 -23.09 -16.72
N LEU A 609 -30.11 -23.01 -16.00
CA LEU A 609 -30.02 -22.31 -14.72
C LEU A 609 -30.10 -20.79 -14.92
N PHE A 610 -29.72 -20.31 -16.10
CA PHE A 610 -29.71 -18.89 -16.41
C PHE A 610 -30.86 -18.49 -17.33
N GLU A 611 -31.22 -19.31 -18.32
CA GLU A 611 -32.12 -18.89 -19.41
C GLU A 611 -33.50 -19.57 -19.40
N PRO A 612 -34.57 -18.81 -19.76
CA PRO A 612 -34.59 -17.35 -19.91
C PRO A 612 -34.36 -16.66 -18.55
N LEU A 613 -33.66 -15.52 -18.56
CA LEU A 613 -33.41 -14.78 -17.31
C LEU A 613 -34.73 -14.47 -16.61
N GLY A 614 -34.77 -14.78 -15.31
CA GLY A 614 -35.86 -14.43 -14.42
C GLY A 614 -35.82 -12.95 -14.01
N ALA A 615 -36.69 -12.60 -13.07
CA ALA A 615 -36.72 -11.29 -12.43
C ALA A 615 -36.69 -11.45 -10.91
N ILE A 616 -36.11 -10.48 -10.22
CA ILE A 616 -36.12 -10.37 -8.77
C ILE A 616 -36.30 -8.90 -8.40
N GLU A 617 -37.13 -8.64 -7.39
CA GLU A 617 -37.25 -7.31 -6.80
C GLU A 617 -36.37 -7.25 -5.56
N PHE A 618 -35.61 -6.16 -5.43
CA PHE A 618 -34.75 -5.96 -4.27
C PHE A 618 -34.77 -4.49 -3.87
N LEU A 619 -35.18 -4.22 -2.62
CA LEU A 619 -35.37 -2.86 -2.07
C LEU A 619 -36.20 -1.94 -2.99
N GLY A 620 -37.27 -2.48 -3.58
CA GLY A 620 -38.18 -1.76 -4.47
C GLY A 620 -37.63 -1.49 -5.88
N LEU A 621 -36.45 -2.04 -6.22
CA LEU A 621 -35.83 -1.90 -7.53
C LEU A 621 -35.88 -3.24 -8.30
N PRO A 622 -36.26 -3.22 -9.59
CA PRO A 622 -36.31 -4.45 -10.38
C PRO A 622 -34.92 -4.83 -10.91
N PHE A 623 -34.59 -6.11 -10.82
CA PHE A 623 -33.38 -6.72 -11.38
C PHE A 623 -33.72 -7.96 -12.19
N LYS A 624 -32.86 -8.30 -13.15
CA LYS A 624 -32.84 -9.65 -13.74
C LYS A 624 -32.21 -10.63 -12.77
N ALA A 625 -32.47 -11.92 -12.95
CA ALA A 625 -31.86 -12.99 -12.17
C ALA A 625 -31.66 -14.24 -13.03
N PRO A 626 -30.80 -15.18 -12.62
CA PRO A 626 -30.80 -16.52 -13.21
C PRO A 626 -32.20 -17.13 -13.18
N HIS A 627 -32.57 -17.89 -14.22
CA HIS A 627 -33.85 -18.60 -14.30
C HIS A 627 -34.13 -19.46 -13.05
N ASN A 628 -33.13 -20.24 -12.63
CA ASN A 628 -33.17 -21.06 -11.43
C ASN A 628 -32.08 -20.59 -10.45
N ILE A 629 -32.44 -19.65 -9.58
CA ILE A 629 -31.54 -19.05 -8.60
C ILE A 629 -30.97 -20.11 -7.66
N GLU A 630 -31.82 -20.96 -7.07
CA GLU A 630 -31.39 -22.01 -6.13
C GLU A 630 -30.45 -23.02 -6.79
N GLY A 631 -30.76 -23.45 -8.01
CA GLY A 631 -29.90 -24.35 -8.77
C GLY A 631 -28.54 -23.73 -9.08
N PHE A 632 -28.50 -22.43 -9.42
CA PHE A 632 -27.24 -21.72 -9.63
C PHE A 632 -26.43 -21.56 -8.33
N LEU A 633 -27.08 -21.19 -7.22
CA LEU A 633 -26.42 -21.06 -5.91
C LEU A 633 -25.90 -22.41 -5.41
N GLN A 634 -26.68 -23.49 -5.55
CA GLN A 634 -26.24 -24.84 -5.23
C GLN A 634 -25.08 -25.31 -6.12
N SER A 635 -25.09 -24.98 -7.42
CA SER A 635 -23.96 -25.26 -8.32
C SER A 635 -22.68 -24.52 -7.89
N ARG A 636 -22.83 -23.30 -7.34
CA ARG A 636 -21.71 -22.45 -6.92
C ARG A 636 -21.13 -22.78 -5.55
N TYR A 637 -22.00 -23.04 -4.58
CA TYR A 637 -21.66 -23.13 -3.15
C TYR A 637 -21.89 -24.54 -2.57
N GLY A 638 -22.46 -25.46 -3.34
CA GLY A 638 -22.82 -26.80 -2.90
C GLY A 638 -24.16 -26.87 -2.17
N PRO A 639 -24.62 -28.06 -1.75
CA PRO A 639 -25.93 -28.26 -1.13
C PRO A 639 -26.11 -27.52 0.21
N GLY A 640 -25.00 -27.11 0.84
CA GLY A 640 -25.02 -26.37 2.11
C GLY A 640 -25.22 -24.86 1.99
N TRP A 641 -25.40 -24.32 0.78
CA TRP A 641 -25.37 -22.86 0.50
C TRP A 641 -26.34 -22.01 1.34
N ILE A 642 -27.42 -22.61 1.83
CA ILE A 642 -28.42 -21.98 2.71
C ILE A 642 -27.81 -21.63 4.08
N LYS A 643 -26.83 -22.39 4.56
CA LYS A 643 -26.14 -22.14 5.83
C LYS A 643 -24.82 -21.40 5.57
N PRO A 644 -24.55 -20.27 6.24
CA PRO A 644 -23.25 -19.60 6.15
C PRO A 644 -22.11 -20.55 6.53
N ASP A 645 -21.14 -20.70 5.63
CA ASP A 645 -19.89 -21.43 5.87
C ASP A 645 -18.72 -20.43 5.90
N PRO A 646 -18.22 -20.05 7.10
CA PRO A 646 -17.13 -19.08 7.23
C PRO A 646 -15.78 -19.62 6.72
N THR A 647 -15.71 -20.91 6.35
CA THR A 647 -14.51 -21.56 5.80
C THR A 647 -14.55 -21.75 4.28
N PHE A 648 -15.63 -21.34 3.59
CA PHE A 648 -15.84 -21.60 2.16
C PHE A 648 -14.69 -21.12 1.26
N GLU A 649 -13.99 -20.06 1.65
CA GLU A 649 -12.87 -19.49 0.89
C GLU A 649 -11.47 -19.99 1.30
N LEU A 650 -11.36 -20.84 2.33
CA LEU A 650 -10.10 -21.48 2.75
C LEU A 650 -9.71 -22.64 1.82
#